data_AF-A0AAV6JF18-F1
#
_entry.id   AF-A0AAV6JF18-F1
#
_cell.length_a   1.000
_cell.length_b   1.000
_cell.length_c   1.000
_cell.angle_alpha   90.00
_cell.angle_beta   90.00
_cell.angle_gamma   90.00
#
_symmetry.space_group_name_H-M   'P 1'
#
loop_
_entity.id
_entity.type
_entity.pdbx_description
1 polymer ?
#
loop_
_entity_poly.entity_id
_entity_poly.type
_entity_poly.pdbx_seq_one_letter_code
_entity_poly.pdbx_strand_id
1 'polypeptide(L)'
;MASTMARIFSLSRSTTTTPISHISLSKTRPFSTTTTTTHQLNLPSLHPSPDADQISQLLLHHHNPYHPTESPLQLTGILLSPHLVHQTLIRLRNVSKIALSFFHWAKSQPGYRHDPASYNLMIDALGKVRQFDVAWQLVIEMDNLKLKPSFATFGILTRRLISAGLTRQAIRAFDDMESFVEKETSRDEFRFLLDTLCKYGYVKVATEVFNERKSRFGVDVKMYTVLVYGWCKINRPKMGEKFFREMVDRGIEPNVVTYNVLLDGICRKSSLHPEERFERTIRDAEKVFDEMRERGIEPDVTSYSIVLHVYSRAHKPELCLDKLKMMKSRGICPTVVSYTSVVKCLCSCGRIEDAEELVNEMVGNGVSPTAATYNCFFKEYRGRKDADRALNLYRKMRQESQQLPSVYTYNILVGMFVKLDRMEIVKEIWDDMKASGGGPDLDSYTLLIHSLCEKKKWKEACQFFVEMIERGLLPQKGELVSDDLVVGIIDEALKKPSCQKGFILDGFPRTVAQAQKLDEMLEKRGAKVDKVLNFAIDDAVLEERITGRWIHPTSGRTYHTKFAPPKVPGVDDVRSVNVYLSFFVHITVKVTGEPLIQRKDDTAAVLKSRLEAFHKQTEPIALAPSDKDTEPRVLDIGIVALVIDYYAKKSIVANLPAEKPPKEVTTEVQKVLLS
;
A
#
# COMPACT_ATOMS: atom_id res chain seq x y z
N MET A 1 4.43 47.72 61.89
CA MET A 1 3.04 48.11 61.58
C MET A 1 2.74 47.55 60.21
N ALA A 2 2.05 46.43 60.16
CA ALA A 2 0.58 46.37 60.21
C ALA A 2 0.06 46.56 58.77
N SER A 3 -0.52 45.51 58.19
CA SER A 3 -1.98 45.29 58.30
C SER A 3 -2.67 46.51 57.70
N THR A 4 -3.34 46.39 56.57
CA THR A 4 -4.72 45.87 56.59
C THR A 4 -5.17 45.70 55.16
N MET A 5 -5.53 44.48 54.78
CA MET A 5 -6.68 44.15 53.92
C MET A 5 -6.81 42.61 53.89
N ALA A 6 -6.82 42.02 55.09
CA ALA A 6 -7.33 40.68 55.32
C ALA A 6 -8.74 40.82 55.88
N ARG A 7 -9.71 40.22 55.19
CA ARG A 7 -11.03 39.77 55.64
C ARG A 7 -11.76 39.43 54.33
N ILE A 8 -12.31 38.26 54.07
CA ILE A 8 -12.81 37.13 54.84
C ILE A 8 -12.96 36.02 53.80
N PHE A 9 -12.53 34.80 54.05
CA PHE A 9 -13.31 33.57 53.79
C PHE A 9 -12.48 32.35 54.21
N SER A 10 -12.66 31.99 55.47
CA SER A 10 -12.44 30.64 55.99
C SER A 10 -13.79 29.93 56.05
N LEU A 11 -13.88 28.70 55.56
CA LEU A 11 -14.67 27.55 56.07
C LEU A 11 -14.52 26.41 55.03
N SER A 12 -13.61 25.46 55.29
CA SER A 12 -13.89 24.09 55.81
C SER A 12 -14.34 23.11 54.72
N ARG A 13 -13.46 22.17 54.32
CA ARG A 13 -13.50 20.69 54.58
C ARG A 13 -14.82 20.04 54.12
N SER A 14 -14.90 18.92 53.41
CA SER A 14 -14.05 17.79 53.01
C SER A 14 -14.96 16.94 52.08
N THR A 15 -14.56 16.24 51.02
CA THR A 15 -13.91 14.92 50.97
C THR A 15 -14.04 14.42 49.53
N THR A 16 -12.95 13.95 48.92
CA THR A 16 -12.78 12.62 48.30
C THR A 16 -11.67 12.68 47.23
N THR A 17 -10.66 11.86 47.46
CA THR A 17 -9.51 11.58 46.61
C THR A 17 -9.82 10.47 45.61
N THR A 18 -9.57 10.69 44.33
CA THR A 18 -9.11 9.67 43.36
C THR A 18 -8.29 10.33 42.23
N PRO A 19 -7.35 9.59 41.60
CA PRO A 19 -6.14 10.15 41.00
C PRO A 19 -6.32 10.57 39.53
N ILE A 20 -5.67 11.66 39.13
CA ILE A 20 -5.57 12.07 37.71
C ILE A 20 -4.54 11.20 37.03
N SER A 21 -5.03 10.39 36.10
CA SER A 21 -4.31 9.55 35.18
C SER A 21 -3.57 10.34 34.11
N HIS A 22 -2.38 9.83 33.81
CA HIS A 22 -1.49 10.07 32.69
C HIS A 22 -2.15 10.60 31.40
N ILE A 23 -1.74 11.80 30.98
CA ILE A 23 -1.95 12.29 29.62
C ILE A 23 -0.88 11.65 28.72
N SER A 24 -1.34 10.72 27.87
CA SER A 24 -0.57 10.06 26.83
C SER A 24 -0.14 11.05 25.74
N LEU A 25 1.18 11.18 25.55
CA LEU A 25 1.81 11.94 24.47
C LEU A 25 1.46 11.28 23.12
N SER A 26 0.65 11.99 22.34
CA SER A 26 0.17 11.53 21.04
C SER A 26 1.25 11.56 19.96
N LYS A 27 1.21 10.52 19.13
CA LYS A 27 2.10 10.19 18.02
C LYS A 27 2.31 11.36 17.04
N THR A 28 3.58 11.65 16.75
CA THR A 28 4.04 12.57 15.71
C THR A 28 3.51 12.18 14.33
N ARG A 29 2.64 13.01 13.76
CA ARG A 29 2.23 12.96 12.34
C ARG A 29 3.36 13.53 11.46
N PRO A 30 3.58 13.02 10.23
CA PRO A 30 4.44 13.71 9.28
C PRO A 30 3.82 15.08 8.93
N PHE A 31 4.68 16.09 8.94
CA PHE A 31 4.39 17.52 8.84
C PHE A 31 3.21 17.88 7.93
N SER A 32 2.15 18.39 8.57
CA SER A 32 1.23 19.34 7.96
C SER A 32 2.02 20.62 7.66
N THR A 33 1.95 21.10 6.42
CA THR A 33 2.33 22.48 6.09
C THR A 33 1.63 23.43 7.05
N THR A 34 2.41 24.30 7.68
CA THR A 34 1.96 25.32 8.62
C THR A 34 0.76 26.08 8.07
N THR A 35 -0.25 26.15 8.92
CA THR A 35 -1.53 26.84 8.78
C THR A 35 -1.38 28.27 8.26
N THR A 36 -1.77 28.47 7.00
CA THR A 36 -2.38 29.71 6.53
C THR A 36 -3.77 29.32 6.07
N THR A 37 -4.80 30.00 6.57
CA THR A 37 -6.23 29.85 6.25
C THR A 37 -6.47 29.52 4.78
N THR A 38 -6.42 28.23 4.44
CA THR A 38 -6.96 27.68 3.21
C THR A 38 -8.40 27.40 3.51
N HIS A 39 -9.34 27.89 2.70
CA HIS A 39 -10.71 27.40 2.70
C HIS A 39 -10.68 25.87 2.64
N GLN A 40 -10.75 25.20 3.79
CA GLN A 40 -10.85 23.76 3.83
C GLN A 40 -12.19 23.44 3.18
N LEU A 41 -12.15 22.57 2.17
CA LEU A 41 -13.34 21.94 1.62
C LEU A 41 -13.90 21.01 2.71
N ASN A 42 -14.50 21.60 3.76
CA ASN A 42 -14.88 20.91 4.99
C ASN A 42 -16.00 19.92 4.71
N LEU A 43 -15.63 18.70 4.36
CA LEU A 43 -16.50 17.54 4.38
C LEU A 43 -16.62 17.04 5.82
N PRO A 44 -17.80 16.56 6.26
CA PRO A 44 -17.96 15.97 7.59
C PRO A 44 -16.95 14.83 7.84
N SER A 45 -16.39 14.78 9.05
CA SER A 45 -15.46 13.73 9.48
C SER A 45 -16.20 12.45 9.90
N LEU A 46 -15.50 11.32 9.82
CA LEU A 46 -16.02 10.06 10.34
C LEU A 46 -16.10 10.12 11.88
N HIS A 47 -17.28 9.86 12.43
CA HIS A 47 -17.53 9.72 13.86
C HIS A 47 -18.08 8.32 14.16
N PRO A 48 -17.82 7.78 15.37
CA PRO A 48 -18.47 6.54 15.83
C PRO A 48 -19.99 6.70 15.81
N SER A 49 -20.69 5.76 15.16
CA SER A 49 -22.15 5.76 15.07
C SER A 49 -22.62 4.33 14.81
N PRO A 50 -23.03 3.60 15.87
CA PRO A 50 -23.48 2.21 15.75
C PRO A 50 -24.60 2.05 14.72
N ASP A 51 -25.53 3.00 14.66
CA ASP A 51 -26.64 3.00 13.71
C ASP A 51 -26.15 3.14 12.26
N ALA A 52 -25.21 4.05 11.99
CA ALA A 52 -24.62 4.21 10.66
C ALA A 52 -23.78 2.99 10.25
N ASP A 53 -23.08 2.37 11.21
CA ASP A 53 -22.33 1.13 11.00
C ASP A 53 -23.29 -0.01 10.60
N GLN A 54 -24.38 -0.20 11.35
CA GLN A 54 -25.39 -1.22 11.08
C GLN A 54 -26.10 -0.98 9.74
N ILE A 55 -26.53 0.24 9.45
CA ILE A 55 -27.15 0.60 8.16
C ILE A 55 -26.17 0.31 7.02
N SER A 56 -24.92 0.76 7.14
CA SER A 56 -23.92 0.53 6.08
C SER A 56 -23.64 -0.95 5.83
N GLN A 57 -23.59 -1.78 6.87
CA GLN A 57 -23.41 -3.23 6.75
C GLN A 57 -24.61 -3.89 6.09
N LEU A 58 -25.84 -3.55 6.50
CA LEU A 58 -27.07 -4.04 5.88
C LEU A 58 -27.12 -3.71 4.39
N LEU A 59 -26.77 -2.47 4.03
CA LEU A 59 -26.71 -2.00 2.65
C LEU A 59 -25.68 -2.77 1.82
N LEU A 60 -24.54 -3.14 2.41
CA LEU A 60 -23.50 -3.91 1.73
C LEU A 60 -23.87 -5.39 1.59
N HIS A 61 -24.54 -5.99 2.57
CA HIS A 61 -24.90 -7.42 2.57
C HIS A 61 -26.08 -7.76 1.64
N HIS A 62 -27.04 -6.85 1.47
CA HIS A 62 -28.26 -7.10 0.71
C HIS A 62 -28.23 -6.58 -0.74
N HIS A 63 -27.10 -6.02 -1.20
CA HIS A 63 -27.02 -5.43 -2.54
C HIS A 63 -26.79 -6.48 -3.64
N ASN A 64 -27.78 -6.66 -4.52
CA ASN A 64 -27.64 -7.48 -5.73
C ASN A 64 -27.01 -6.65 -6.89
N PRO A 65 -25.82 -7.01 -7.41
CA PRO A 65 -25.13 -6.26 -8.46
C PRO A 65 -25.88 -6.16 -9.81
N TYR A 66 -26.91 -6.99 -10.03
CA TYR A 66 -27.57 -7.14 -11.32
C TYR A 66 -28.95 -6.46 -11.42
N HIS A 67 -29.51 -5.95 -10.32
CA HIS A 67 -30.81 -5.26 -10.29
C HIS A 67 -30.73 -3.95 -9.46
N PRO A 68 -30.34 -2.82 -10.08
CA PRO A 68 -30.07 -1.57 -9.36
C PRO A 68 -31.30 -0.84 -8.81
N THR A 69 -32.49 -1.10 -9.37
CA THR A 69 -33.74 -0.37 -9.06
C THR A 69 -34.62 -1.09 -8.05
N GLU A 70 -34.30 -2.33 -7.69
CA GLU A 70 -35.07 -3.17 -6.78
C GLU A 70 -34.16 -3.77 -5.72
N SER A 71 -33.67 -2.93 -4.80
CA SER A 71 -33.31 -3.40 -3.47
C SER A 71 -34.46 -3.00 -2.54
N PRO A 72 -35.03 -3.94 -1.76
CA PRO A 72 -36.06 -3.58 -0.80
C PRO A 72 -35.40 -2.84 0.35
N LEU A 73 -35.14 -1.53 0.18
CA LEU A 73 -34.78 -0.61 1.24
C LEU A 73 -36.03 -0.30 2.07
N GLN A 74 -36.60 -1.33 2.70
CA GLN A 74 -37.60 -1.17 3.75
C GLN A 74 -36.86 -1.04 5.09
N LEU A 75 -36.09 0.04 5.24
CA LEU A 75 -35.64 0.50 6.55
C LEU A 75 -36.84 1.16 7.24
N THR A 76 -37.79 0.36 7.70
CA THR A 76 -38.99 0.86 8.38
C THR A 76 -38.64 1.28 9.81
N GLY A 77 -39.07 2.49 10.21
CA GLY A 77 -38.96 2.98 11.59
C GLY A 77 -37.70 3.77 11.96
N ILE A 78 -36.79 4.07 11.02
CA ILE A 78 -35.60 4.89 11.29
C ILE A 78 -35.91 6.38 11.04
N LEU A 79 -35.75 7.22 12.06
CA LEU A 79 -35.82 8.68 11.91
C LEU A 79 -34.51 9.20 11.31
N LEU A 80 -34.56 9.76 10.10
CA LEU A 80 -33.37 10.30 9.44
C LEU A 80 -32.97 11.65 10.02
N SER A 81 -31.75 11.73 10.53
CA SER A 81 -31.07 13.00 10.85
C SER A 81 -29.96 13.28 9.83
N PRO A 82 -29.62 14.56 9.58
CA PRO A 82 -28.49 14.90 8.71
C PRO A 82 -27.18 14.22 9.15
N HIS A 83 -26.95 14.14 10.45
CA HIS A 83 -25.78 13.45 11.00
C HIS A 83 -25.73 11.96 10.61
N LEU A 84 -26.85 11.23 10.77
CA LEU A 84 -26.92 9.82 10.42
C LEU A 84 -26.68 9.59 8.93
N VAL A 85 -27.25 10.45 8.07
CA VAL A 85 -27.05 10.39 6.62
C VAL A 85 -25.60 10.68 6.25
N HIS A 86 -24.97 11.72 6.80
CA HIS A 86 -23.55 12.02 6.59
C HIS A 86 -22.66 10.83 6.98
N GLN A 87 -22.88 10.29 8.19
CA GLN A 87 -22.09 9.18 8.72
C GLN A 87 -22.25 7.89 7.90
N THR A 88 -23.45 7.64 7.38
CA THR A 88 -23.72 6.48 6.50
C THR A 88 -23.05 6.68 5.13
N LEU A 89 -23.18 7.86 4.52
CA LEU A 89 -22.54 8.18 3.24
C LEU A 89 -21.01 8.12 3.31
N ILE A 90 -20.40 8.55 4.42
CA ILE A 90 -18.94 8.45 4.63
C ILE A 90 -18.49 6.99 4.65
N ARG A 91 -19.25 6.08 5.28
CA ARG A 91 -18.97 4.65 5.31
C ARG A 91 -19.11 4.00 3.93
N LEU A 92 -20.09 4.46 3.15
CA LEU A 92 -20.35 4.00 1.79
C LEU A 92 -19.50 4.69 0.70
N ARG A 93 -18.55 5.57 1.08
CA ARG A 93 -17.80 6.43 0.13
C ARG A 93 -17.04 5.71 -0.98
N ASN A 94 -16.78 4.40 -0.82
CA ASN A 94 -16.07 3.55 -1.79
C ASN A 94 -17.02 2.71 -2.64
N VAL A 95 -18.33 2.71 -2.34
CA VAL A 95 -19.37 1.95 -3.05
C VAL A 95 -20.44 2.91 -3.55
N SER A 96 -20.07 3.76 -4.50
CA SER A 96 -20.84 4.92 -4.96
C SER A 96 -22.26 4.61 -5.43
N LYS A 97 -22.51 3.44 -6.04
CA LYS A 97 -23.85 3.03 -6.49
C LYS A 97 -24.80 2.83 -5.31
N ILE A 98 -24.33 2.18 -4.24
CA ILE A 98 -25.08 1.96 -3.00
C ILE A 98 -25.27 3.28 -2.25
N ALA A 99 -24.22 4.10 -2.21
CA ALA A 99 -24.32 5.43 -1.61
C ALA A 99 -25.37 6.29 -2.33
N LEU A 100 -25.43 6.24 -3.67
CA LEU A 100 -26.40 6.98 -4.47
C LEU A 100 -27.83 6.45 -4.30
N SER A 101 -28.03 5.14 -4.25
CA SER A 101 -29.36 4.57 -4.00
C SER A 101 -29.86 4.93 -2.60
N PHE A 102 -29.00 4.84 -1.57
CA PHE A 102 -29.30 5.33 -0.23
C PHE A 102 -29.60 6.83 -0.21
N PHE A 103 -28.83 7.64 -0.95
CA PHE A 103 -29.04 9.08 -1.07
C PHE A 103 -30.42 9.40 -1.66
N HIS A 104 -30.84 8.72 -2.72
CA HIS A 104 -32.18 8.88 -3.30
C HIS A 104 -33.29 8.37 -2.38
N TRP A 105 -33.09 7.25 -1.71
CA TRP A 105 -34.04 6.73 -0.72
C TRP A 105 -34.22 7.67 0.47
N ALA A 106 -33.14 8.25 0.99
CA ALA A 106 -33.20 9.23 2.08
C ALA A 106 -34.01 10.47 1.66
N LYS A 107 -33.82 10.93 0.41
CA LYS A 107 -34.58 12.03 -0.18
C LYS A 107 -36.08 11.72 -0.30
N SER A 108 -36.48 10.46 -0.51
CA SER A 108 -37.88 10.08 -0.64
C SER A 108 -38.60 9.92 0.71
N GLN A 109 -37.90 10.01 1.84
CA GLN A 109 -38.54 9.85 3.15
C GLN A 109 -39.29 11.12 3.57
N PRO A 110 -40.51 10.98 4.12
CA PRO A 110 -41.28 12.12 4.60
C PRO A 110 -40.56 12.80 5.79
N GLY A 111 -40.42 14.12 5.73
CA GLY A 111 -39.84 14.93 6.81
C GLY A 111 -38.32 15.10 6.77
N TYR A 112 -37.61 14.51 5.81
CA TYR A 112 -36.17 14.69 5.64
C TYR A 112 -35.84 15.43 4.34
N ARG A 113 -34.81 16.28 4.37
CA ARG A 113 -34.25 16.96 3.19
C ARG A 113 -32.73 16.97 3.31
N HIS A 114 -32.05 16.76 2.18
CA HIS A 114 -30.60 16.85 2.12
C HIS A 114 -30.13 18.29 2.31
N ASP A 115 -29.04 18.43 3.07
CA ASP A 115 -28.30 19.66 3.23
C ASP A 115 -27.10 19.73 2.25
N PRO A 116 -26.45 20.89 2.07
CA PRO A 116 -25.29 21.01 1.18
C PRO A 116 -24.15 20.04 1.50
N ALA A 117 -23.97 19.66 2.77
CA ALA A 117 -22.95 18.70 3.18
C ALA A 117 -23.24 17.28 2.65
N SER A 118 -24.49 16.84 2.65
CA SER A 118 -24.91 15.55 2.08
C SER A 118 -24.62 15.49 0.58
N TYR A 119 -24.94 16.56 -0.16
CA TYR A 119 -24.62 16.64 -1.60
C TYR A 119 -23.11 16.65 -1.85
N ASN A 120 -22.34 17.43 -1.09
CA ASN A 120 -20.88 17.48 -1.21
C ASN A 120 -20.22 16.12 -0.95
N LEU A 121 -20.72 15.33 0.02
CA LEU A 121 -20.27 13.95 0.27
C LEU A 121 -20.58 13.04 -0.93
N MET A 122 -21.77 13.15 -1.50
CA MET A 122 -22.17 12.35 -2.66
C MET A 122 -21.35 12.71 -3.91
N ILE A 123 -21.11 14.00 -4.17
CA ILE A 123 -20.25 14.49 -5.25
C ILE A 123 -18.81 13.99 -5.07
N ASP A 124 -18.27 13.98 -3.83
CA ASP A 124 -16.94 13.41 -3.56
C ASP A 124 -16.87 11.91 -3.86
N ALA A 125 -17.92 11.15 -3.49
CA ALA A 125 -18.02 9.71 -3.72
C ALA A 125 -18.15 9.38 -5.23
N LEU A 126 -19.00 10.09 -5.96
CA LEU A 126 -19.15 9.94 -7.42
C LEU A 126 -17.87 10.33 -8.17
N GLY A 127 -17.21 11.40 -7.72
CA GLY A 127 -15.93 11.82 -8.28
C GLY A 127 -14.82 10.77 -8.14
N LYS A 128 -14.80 9.98 -7.05
CA LYS A 128 -13.84 8.88 -6.88
C LYS A 128 -14.02 7.77 -7.92
N VAL A 129 -15.27 7.45 -8.26
CA VAL A 129 -15.61 6.44 -9.27
C VAL A 129 -15.71 7.03 -10.68
N ARG A 130 -15.35 8.31 -10.86
CA ARG A 130 -15.34 9.03 -12.14
C ARG A 130 -16.71 9.19 -12.82
N GLN A 131 -17.80 9.18 -12.04
CA GLN A 131 -19.15 9.47 -12.55
C GLN A 131 -19.42 10.98 -12.48
N PHE A 132 -18.72 11.75 -13.32
CA PHE A 132 -18.78 13.21 -13.27
C PHE A 132 -20.10 13.79 -13.81
N ASP A 133 -20.77 13.11 -14.75
CA ASP A 133 -22.06 13.55 -15.28
C ASP A 133 -23.14 13.56 -14.19
N VAL A 134 -23.22 12.48 -13.41
CA VAL A 134 -24.15 12.36 -12.28
C VAL A 134 -23.78 13.36 -11.18
N ALA A 135 -22.49 13.57 -10.92
CA ALA A 135 -22.04 14.57 -9.96
C ALA A 135 -22.46 16.00 -10.37
N TRP A 136 -22.41 16.32 -11.67
CA TRP A 136 -22.88 17.61 -12.20
C TRP A 136 -24.40 17.76 -12.13
N GLN A 137 -25.15 16.69 -12.41
CA GLN A 137 -26.60 16.66 -12.21
C GLN A 137 -26.99 16.99 -10.76
N LEU A 138 -26.24 16.49 -9.78
CA LEU A 138 -26.47 16.83 -8.37
C LEU A 138 -26.19 18.31 -8.07
N VAL A 139 -25.18 18.93 -8.71
CA VAL A 139 -24.92 20.38 -8.55
C VAL A 139 -26.09 21.20 -9.10
N ILE A 140 -26.61 20.85 -10.28
CA ILE A 140 -27.79 21.50 -10.86
C ILE A 140 -29.03 21.28 -9.97
N GLU A 141 -29.19 20.08 -9.40
CA GLU A 141 -30.28 19.79 -8.48
C GLU A 141 -30.21 20.66 -7.22
N MET A 142 -29.02 20.85 -6.63
CA MET A 142 -28.83 21.74 -5.46
C MET A 142 -29.28 23.17 -5.76
N ASP A 143 -28.96 23.67 -6.94
CA ASP A 143 -29.32 25.03 -7.37
C ASP A 143 -30.84 25.18 -7.57
N ASN A 144 -31.47 24.22 -8.26
CA ASN A 144 -32.93 24.18 -8.43
C ASN A 144 -33.68 24.11 -7.09
N LEU A 145 -33.09 23.47 -6.07
CA LEU A 145 -33.63 23.40 -4.71
C LEU A 145 -33.32 24.63 -3.86
N LYS A 146 -32.65 25.65 -4.41
CA LYS A 146 -32.21 26.89 -3.73
C LYS A 146 -31.28 26.63 -2.54
N LEU A 147 -30.57 25.49 -2.54
CA LEU A 147 -29.55 25.16 -1.54
C LEU A 147 -28.21 25.88 -1.82
N LYS A 148 -28.11 26.59 -2.95
CA LYS A 148 -26.97 27.38 -3.47
C LYS A 148 -25.62 26.64 -3.36
N PRO A 149 -25.15 25.98 -4.44
CA PRO A 149 -23.81 25.44 -4.50
C PRO A 149 -22.77 26.47 -4.05
N SER A 150 -21.79 26.02 -3.26
CA SER A 150 -20.75 26.91 -2.72
C SER A 150 -19.39 26.61 -3.34
N PHE A 151 -18.37 27.41 -3.03
CA PHE A 151 -16.99 27.07 -3.37
C PHE A 151 -16.58 25.68 -2.86
N ALA A 152 -17.11 25.22 -1.72
CA ALA A 152 -16.81 23.87 -1.24
C ALA A 152 -17.29 22.80 -2.25
N THR A 153 -18.45 23.00 -2.86
CA THR A 153 -19.04 22.12 -3.87
C THR A 153 -18.16 22.07 -5.13
N PHE A 154 -17.87 23.24 -5.70
CA PHE A 154 -17.04 23.34 -6.91
C PHE A 154 -15.58 22.97 -6.67
N GLY A 155 -15.03 23.26 -5.48
CA GLY A 155 -13.68 22.87 -5.10
C GLY A 155 -13.51 21.36 -4.95
N ILE A 156 -14.51 20.65 -4.40
CA ILE A 156 -14.53 19.18 -4.36
C ILE A 156 -14.55 18.62 -5.77
N LEU A 157 -15.47 19.11 -6.62
CA LEU A 157 -15.61 18.66 -8.00
C LEU A 157 -14.33 18.92 -8.81
N THR A 158 -13.80 20.14 -8.75
CA THR A 158 -12.54 20.54 -9.41
C THR A 158 -11.39 19.64 -8.99
N ARG A 159 -11.23 19.38 -7.68
CA ARG A 159 -10.21 18.45 -7.17
C ARG A 159 -10.38 17.04 -7.72
N ARG A 160 -11.61 16.53 -7.81
CA ARG A 160 -11.89 15.19 -8.34
C ARG A 160 -11.63 15.09 -9.83
N LEU A 161 -12.06 16.08 -10.62
CA LEU A 161 -11.78 16.17 -12.06
C LEU A 161 -10.27 16.23 -12.33
N ILE A 162 -9.52 17.06 -11.59
CA ILE A 162 -8.06 17.13 -11.70
C ILE A 162 -7.42 15.78 -11.33
N SER A 163 -7.85 15.14 -10.24
CA SER A 163 -7.32 13.84 -9.84
C SER A 163 -7.54 12.73 -10.87
N ALA A 164 -8.59 12.86 -11.69
CA ALA A 164 -8.88 11.95 -12.81
C ALA A 164 -8.19 12.35 -14.12
N GLY A 165 -7.47 13.48 -14.16
CA GLY A 165 -6.80 14.01 -15.34
C GLY A 165 -7.66 14.84 -16.30
N LEU A 166 -8.90 15.16 -15.91
CA LEU A 166 -9.83 15.96 -16.71
C LEU A 166 -9.66 17.46 -16.45
N THR A 167 -8.46 17.99 -16.72
CA THR A 167 -8.10 19.38 -16.36
C THR A 167 -8.97 20.44 -17.05
N ARG A 168 -9.33 20.23 -18.33
CA ARG A 168 -10.21 21.15 -19.07
C ARG A 168 -11.60 21.27 -18.44
N GLN A 169 -12.18 20.14 -18.04
CA GLN A 169 -13.47 20.12 -17.37
C GLN A 169 -13.39 20.75 -15.98
N ALA A 170 -12.29 20.54 -15.26
CA ALA A 170 -12.06 21.19 -13.97
C ALA A 170 -11.99 22.72 -14.08
N ILE A 171 -11.34 23.24 -15.12
CA ILE A 171 -11.27 24.69 -15.39
C ILE A 171 -12.66 25.24 -15.74
N ARG A 172 -13.43 24.52 -16.57
CA ARG A 172 -14.82 24.89 -16.88
C ARG A 172 -15.68 24.92 -15.62
N ALA A 173 -15.62 23.88 -14.79
CA ALA A 173 -16.37 23.85 -13.53
C ALA A 173 -16.00 25.03 -12.60
N PHE A 174 -14.73 25.45 -12.61
CA PHE A 174 -14.30 26.64 -11.89
C PHE A 174 -14.84 27.94 -12.49
N ASP A 175 -14.90 28.06 -13.82
CA ASP A 175 -15.46 29.25 -14.50
C ASP A 175 -16.98 29.34 -14.33
N ASP A 176 -17.67 28.21 -14.46
CA ASP A 176 -19.12 28.13 -14.32
C ASP A 176 -19.57 28.46 -12.88
N MET A 177 -18.69 28.31 -11.88
CA MET A 177 -18.98 28.59 -10.47
C MET A 177 -19.60 29.97 -10.22
N GLU A 178 -19.15 31.01 -10.94
CA GLU A 178 -19.65 32.40 -10.75
C GLU A 178 -21.14 32.52 -11.03
N SER A 179 -21.65 31.70 -11.96
CA SER A 179 -23.08 31.68 -12.31
C SER A 179 -23.97 31.08 -11.21
N PHE A 180 -23.42 30.21 -10.35
CA PHE A 180 -24.16 29.56 -9.27
C PHE A 180 -24.00 30.27 -7.92
N VAL A 181 -22.82 30.82 -7.65
CA VAL A 181 -22.50 31.44 -6.36
C VAL A 181 -22.98 32.91 -6.31
N GLU A 182 -23.32 33.51 -7.46
CA GLU A 182 -23.73 34.92 -7.59
C GLU A 182 -22.71 35.90 -6.98
N LYS A 183 -21.44 35.48 -6.95
CA LYS A 183 -20.31 36.23 -6.41
C LYS A 183 -19.11 36.04 -7.33
N GLU A 184 -18.35 37.11 -7.52
CA GLU A 184 -17.08 37.02 -8.23
C GLU A 184 -16.12 36.07 -7.51
N THR A 185 -15.41 35.28 -8.32
CA THR A 185 -14.39 34.37 -7.81
C THR A 185 -13.30 35.16 -7.09
N SER A 186 -12.98 34.74 -5.88
CA SER A 186 -11.95 35.37 -5.08
C SER A 186 -10.55 34.88 -5.44
N ARG A 187 -9.56 35.66 -5.00
CA ARG A 187 -8.14 35.32 -5.16
C ARG A 187 -7.78 33.97 -4.53
N ASP A 188 -8.36 33.63 -3.37
CA ASP A 188 -8.08 32.38 -2.67
C ASP A 188 -8.65 31.14 -3.39
N GLU A 189 -9.79 31.29 -4.05
CA GLU A 189 -10.42 30.24 -4.86
C GLU A 189 -9.61 29.98 -6.13
N PHE A 190 -9.13 31.04 -6.78
CA PHE A 190 -8.18 30.92 -7.89
C PHE A 190 -6.85 30.27 -7.46
N ARG A 191 -6.32 30.65 -6.30
CA ARG A 191 -5.15 30.00 -5.71
C ARG A 191 -5.39 28.51 -5.46
N PHE A 192 -6.58 28.12 -5.00
CA PHE A 192 -6.93 26.71 -4.78
C PHE A 192 -6.88 25.90 -6.08
N LEU A 193 -7.38 26.46 -7.20
CA LEU A 193 -7.28 25.81 -8.51
C LEU A 193 -5.81 25.57 -8.91
N LEU A 194 -4.97 26.61 -8.82
CA LEU A 194 -3.54 26.52 -9.15
C LEU A 194 -2.81 25.50 -8.26
N ASP A 195 -3.06 25.53 -6.96
CA ASP A 195 -2.46 24.62 -5.98
C ASP A 195 -2.89 23.17 -6.24
N THR A 196 -4.15 22.95 -6.56
CA THR A 196 -4.67 21.61 -6.89
C THR A 196 -4.04 21.08 -8.17
N LEU A 197 -3.98 21.88 -9.25
CA LEU A 197 -3.32 21.48 -10.50
C LEU A 197 -1.84 21.14 -10.27
N CYS A 198 -1.11 21.97 -9.50
CA CYS A 198 0.29 21.71 -9.16
C CYS A 198 0.48 20.47 -8.29
N LYS A 199 -0.39 20.25 -7.29
CA LYS A 199 -0.37 19.05 -6.43
C LYS A 199 -0.59 17.76 -7.21
N TYR A 200 -1.40 17.76 -8.27
CA TYR A 200 -1.58 16.57 -9.12
C TYR A 200 -0.61 16.51 -10.31
N GLY A 201 0.32 17.46 -10.44
CA GLY A 201 1.38 17.45 -11.46
C GLY A 201 1.03 18.11 -12.79
N TYR A 202 -0.16 18.71 -12.93
CA TYR A 202 -0.61 19.42 -14.14
C TYR A 202 -0.11 20.88 -14.18
N VAL A 203 1.19 21.07 -13.92
CA VAL A 203 1.81 22.39 -13.73
C VAL A 203 1.80 23.24 -15.00
N LYS A 204 1.90 22.61 -16.19
CA LYS A 204 1.80 23.31 -17.47
C LYS A 204 0.45 23.99 -17.63
N VAL A 205 -0.63 23.25 -17.35
CA VAL A 205 -2.00 23.77 -17.39
C VAL A 205 -2.19 24.85 -16.32
N ALA A 206 -1.65 24.65 -15.10
CA ALA A 206 -1.67 25.69 -14.07
C ALA A 206 -0.99 26.99 -14.54
N THR A 207 0.11 26.87 -15.30
CA THR A 207 0.85 28.01 -15.84
C THR A 207 0.08 28.74 -16.95
N GLU A 208 -0.59 27.99 -17.84
CA GLU A 208 -1.47 28.56 -18.87
C GLU A 208 -2.59 29.38 -18.22
N VAL A 209 -3.33 28.75 -17.30
CA VAL A 209 -4.43 29.38 -16.54
C VAL A 209 -3.94 30.59 -15.74
N PHE A 210 -2.76 30.50 -15.11
CA PHE A 210 -2.15 31.63 -14.41
C PHE A 210 -1.87 32.79 -15.36
N ASN A 211 -1.24 32.54 -16.51
CA ASN A 211 -0.90 33.60 -17.45
C ASN A 211 -2.13 34.26 -18.09
N GLU A 212 -3.17 33.49 -18.37
CA GLU A 212 -4.44 34.00 -18.91
C GLU A 212 -5.18 34.89 -17.90
N ARG A 213 -5.14 34.54 -16.61
CA ARG A 213 -6.03 35.14 -15.58
C ARG A 213 -5.33 35.99 -14.54
N LYS A 214 -3.99 36.12 -14.58
CA LYS A 214 -3.21 36.89 -13.60
C LYS A 214 -3.55 38.39 -13.55
N SER A 215 -4.03 38.97 -14.66
CA SER A 215 -4.51 40.35 -14.70
C SER A 215 -5.83 40.51 -13.95
N ARG A 216 -6.72 39.51 -14.03
CA ARG A 216 -8.06 39.54 -13.42
C ARG A 216 -7.99 39.46 -11.89
N PHE A 217 -7.24 38.51 -11.34
CA PHE A 217 -7.22 38.26 -9.88
C PHE A 217 -6.12 39.04 -9.13
N GLY A 218 -5.21 39.67 -9.90
CA GLY A 218 -3.93 40.12 -9.40
C GLY A 218 -3.02 38.94 -9.04
N VAL A 219 -1.74 39.24 -8.87
CA VAL A 219 -0.72 38.26 -8.47
C VAL A 219 -0.30 38.50 -7.03
N ASP A 220 -0.02 37.43 -6.30
CA ASP A 220 0.50 37.50 -4.94
C ASP A 220 1.64 36.49 -4.72
N VAL A 221 2.31 36.63 -3.57
CA VAL A 221 3.41 35.76 -3.12
C VAL A 221 3.00 34.28 -3.12
N LYS A 222 1.76 33.97 -2.74
CA LYS A 222 1.27 32.60 -2.59
C LYS A 222 1.09 31.91 -3.93
N MET A 223 0.57 32.61 -4.95
CA MET A 223 0.41 32.07 -6.30
C MET A 223 1.75 31.74 -6.95
N TYR A 224 2.73 32.65 -6.87
CA TYR A 224 4.07 32.37 -7.36
C TYR A 224 4.71 31.21 -6.60
N THR A 225 4.59 31.17 -5.27
CA THR A 225 5.11 30.06 -4.46
C THR A 225 4.51 28.71 -4.87
N VAL A 226 3.21 28.66 -5.19
CA VAL A 226 2.53 27.46 -5.70
C VAL A 226 3.09 27.02 -7.06
N LEU A 227 3.32 27.96 -7.98
CA LEU A 227 3.89 27.64 -9.30
C LEU A 227 5.35 27.18 -9.20
N VAL A 228 6.17 27.85 -8.38
CA VAL A 228 7.55 27.44 -8.10
C VAL A 228 7.53 26.01 -7.53
N TYR A 229 6.68 25.73 -6.54
CA TYR A 229 6.50 24.39 -5.98
C TYR A 229 6.09 23.36 -7.05
N GLY A 230 5.09 23.69 -7.88
CA GLY A 230 4.64 22.84 -8.97
C GLY A 230 5.78 22.43 -9.91
N TRP A 231 6.51 23.41 -10.43
CA TRP A 231 7.63 23.16 -11.35
C TRP A 231 8.77 22.37 -10.70
N CYS A 232 9.06 22.65 -9.43
CA CYS A 232 10.03 21.89 -8.64
C CYS A 232 9.57 20.44 -8.42
N LYS A 233 8.28 20.22 -8.16
CA LYS A 233 7.68 18.89 -7.98
C LYS A 233 7.78 18.01 -9.22
N ILE A 234 7.54 18.57 -10.42
CA ILE A 234 7.71 17.85 -11.69
C ILE A 234 9.17 17.82 -12.19
N ASN A 235 10.12 18.07 -11.28
CA ASN A 235 11.55 17.95 -11.51
C ASN A 235 12.11 18.89 -12.59
N ARG A 236 11.56 20.11 -12.66
CA ARG A 236 11.98 21.19 -13.57
C ARG A 236 12.30 22.48 -12.78
N PRO A 237 13.31 22.47 -11.91
CA PRO A 237 13.63 23.60 -11.03
C PRO A 237 13.97 24.89 -11.79
N LYS A 238 14.59 24.81 -12.98
CA LYS A 238 14.86 25.98 -13.84
C LYS A 238 13.60 26.76 -14.24
N MET A 239 12.47 26.06 -14.44
CA MET A 239 11.19 26.72 -14.72
C MET A 239 10.64 27.36 -13.44
N GLY A 240 10.78 26.70 -12.29
CA GLY A 240 10.46 27.30 -10.99
C GLY A 240 11.26 28.57 -10.73
N GLU A 241 12.57 28.54 -11.00
CA GLU A 241 13.46 29.69 -10.91
C GLU A 241 13.02 30.84 -11.83
N LYS A 242 12.51 30.55 -13.04
CA LYS A 242 11.95 31.58 -13.92
C LYS A 242 10.75 32.31 -13.28
N PHE A 243 9.83 31.57 -12.66
CA PHE A 243 8.69 32.16 -11.95
C PHE A 243 9.12 32.91 -10.68
N PHE A 244 10.15 32.41 -10.00
CA PHE A 244 10.77 33.10 -8.87
C PHE A 244 11.38 34.44 -9.29
N ARG A 245 12.12 34.49 -10.41
CA ARG A 245 12.66 35.75 -10.94
C ARG A 245 11.56 36.67 -11.44
N GLU A 246 10.55 36.17 -12.15
CA GLU A 246 9.40 36.98 -12.58
C GLU A 246 8.69 37.64 -11.38
N MET A 247 8.58 36.93 -10.25
CA MET A 247 8.03 37.46 -9.01
C MET A 247 8.86 38.64 -8.48
N VAL A 248 10.19 38.47 -8.42
CA VAL A 248 11.13 39.54 -8.01
C VAL A 248 11.08 40.74 -8.96
N ASP A 249 11.11 40.50 -10.28
CA ASP A 249 11.12 41.55 -11.29
C ASP A 249 9.84 42.41 -11.26
N ARG A 250 8.74 41.84 -10.75
CA ARG A 250 7.46 42.54 -10.52
C ARG A 250 7.40 43.28 -9.18
N GLY A 251 8.48 43.29 -8.40
CA GLY A 251 8.53 43.90 -7.08
C GLY A 251 7.74 43.15 -6.00
N ILE A 252 7.41 41.86 -6.23
CA ILE A 252 6.75 41.03 -5.23
C ILE A 252 7.84 40.32 -4.43
N GLU A 253 8.03 40.72 -3.18
CA GLU A 253 9.11 40.17 -2.36
C GLU A 253 8.87 38.68 -2.00
N PRO A 254 9.80 37.78 -2.35
CA PRO A 254 9.74 36.39 -1.90
C PRO A 254 9.89 36.31 -0.38
N ASN A 255 9.22 35.36 0.25
CA ASN A 255 9.38 35.11 1.68
C ASN A 255 10.20 33.82 1.91
N VAL A 256 10.50 33.53 3.19
CA VAL A 256 11.23 32.31 3.62
C VAL A 256 10.65 31.04 2.99
N VAL A 257 9.32 30.93 2.89
CA VAL A 257 8.65 29.76 2.30
C VAL A 257 8.95 29.64 0.81
N THR A 258 8.91 30.76 0.06
CA THR A 258 9.24 30.77 -1.38
C THR A 258 10.67 30.30 -1.63
N TYR A 259 11.63 30.79 -0.84
CA TYR A 259 13.03 30.34 -0.91
C TYR A 259 13.18 28.86 -0.57
N ASN A 260 12.55 28.40 0.52
CA ASN A 260 12.60 27.00 0.92
C ASN A 260 12.03 26.06 -0.15
N VAL A 261 10.96 26.47 -0.83
CA VAL A 261 10.38 25.71 -1.96
C VAL A 261 11.36 25.64 -3.14
N LEU A 262 12.03 26.74 -3.48
CA LEU A 262 13.03 26.76 -4.56
C LEU A 262 14.26 25.92 -4.20
N LEU A 263 14.80 26.11 -2.99
CA LEU A 263 15.93 25.34 -2.43
C LEU A 263 15.61 23.84 -2.48
N ASP A 264 14.50 23.40 -1.89
CA ASP A 264 14.09 22.00 -1.89
C ASP A 264 13.92 21.47 -3.32
N GLY A 265 13.36 22.27 -4.23
CA GLY A 265 13.23 21.95 -5.64
C GLY A 265 14.54 21.69 -6.38
N ILE A 266 15.56 22.52 -6.15
CA ILE A 266 16.92 22.35 -6.68
C ILE A 266 17.54 21.06 -6.12
N CYS A 267 17.32 20.81 -4.83
CA CYS A 267 17.91 19.74 -4.05
C CYS A 267 17.31 18.33 -4.30
N ARG A 268 16.04 18.26 -4.74
CA ARG A 268 15.27 16.99 -4.94
C ARG A 268 15.86 16.03 -5.98
N LYS A 269 16.53 16.52 -7.03
CA LYS A 269 17.04 15.70 -8.17
C LYS A 269 18.39 15.04 -7.91
N SER A 270 18.92 15.13 -6.69
CA SER A 270 20.20 14.55 -6.31
C SER A 270 20.13 13.02 -6.17
N SER A 271 19.80 12.31 -7.27
CA SER A 271 19.79 10.85 -7.36
C SER A 271 20.88 10.36 -8.32
N LEU A 272 21.84 9.63 -7.74
CA LEU A 272 22.64 8.51 -8.28
C LEU A 272 23.53 8.72 -9.53
N HIS A 273 23.87 9.95 -9.93
CA HIS A 273 24.73 10.22 -11.11
C HIS A 273 25.92 11.14 -10.75
N PRO A 274 26.98 11.21 -11.59
CA PRO A 274 28.38 11.52 -11.21
C PRO A 274 28.59 12.72 -10.27
N GLU A 275 29.70 12.69 -9.51
CA GLU A 275 30.10 13.68 -8.50
C GLU A 275 29.88 15.15 -8.93
N GLU A 276 30.15 15.47 -10.20
CA GLU A 276 29.95 16.80 -10.79
C GLU A 276 28.52 17.36 -10.66
N ARG A 277 27.49 16.49 -10.68
CA ARG A 277 26.10 16.94 -10.53
C ARG A 277 25.82 17.41 -9.11
N PHE A 278 26.38 16.74 -8.10
CA PHE A 278 26.21 17.13 -6.70
C PHE A 278 26.90 18.46 -6.43
N GLU A 279 28.09 18.69 -6.99
CA GLU A 279 28.79 19.98 -6.84
C GLU A 279 27.99 21.14 -7.43
N ARG A 280 27.40 20.94 -8.61
CA ARG A 280 26.50 21.94 -9.20
C ARG A 280 25.27 22.19 -8.32
N THR A 281 24.62 21.13 -7.83
CA THR A 281 23.45 21.26 -6.96
C THR A 281 23.80 21.98 -5.64
N ILE A 282 24.96 21.68 -5.05
CA ILE A 282 25.46 22.37 -3.85
C ILE A 282 25.68 23.85 -4.16
N ARG A 283 26.35 24.17 -5.27
CA ARG A 283 26.60 25.56 -5.69
C ARG A 283 25.31 26.33 -5.92
N ASP A 284 24.35 25.73 -6.63
CA ASP A 284 23.05 26.35 -6.90
C ASP A 284 22.25 26.55 -5.59
N ALA A 285 22.32 25.60 -4.66
CA ALA A 285 21.67 25.71 -3.35
C ALA A 285 22.31 26.77 -2.44
N GLU A 286 23.64 26.82 -2.34
CA GLU A 286 24.35 27.87 -1.59
C GLU A 286 24.08 29.25 -2.17
N LYS A 287 24.06 29.39 -3.50
CA LYS A 287 23.71 30.65 -4.15
C LYS A 287 22.34 31.17 -3.71
N VAL A 288 21.32 30.30 -3.71
CA VAL A 288 19.96 30.69 -3.29
C VAL A 288 19.92 30.97 -1.78
N PHE A 289 20.70 30.23 -0.98
CA PHE A 289 20.81 30.43 0.46
C PHE A 289 21.46 31.78 0.81
N ASP A 290 22.50 32.18 0.07
CA ASP A 290 23.17 33.47 0.25
C ASP A 290 22.32 34.62 -0.30
N GLU A 291 21.65 34.45 -1.45
CA GLU A 291 20.70 35.45 -1.98
C GLU A 291 19.59 35.77 -0.97
N MET A 292 19.09 34.76 -0.25
CA MET A 292 18.11 34.93 0.82
C MET A 292 18.62 35.89 1.89
N ARG A 293 19.89 35.73 2.30
CA ARG A 293 20.55 36.58 3.32
C ARG A 293 20.86 37.98 2.80
N GLU A 294 21.32 38.11 1.56
CA GLU A 294 21.62 39.41 0.93
C GLU A 294 20.39 40.30 0.84
N ARG A 295 19.21 39.71 0.68
CA ARG A 295 17.92 40.40 0.68
C ARG A 295 17.33 40.62 2.08
N GLY A 296 18.07 40.30 3.14
CA GLY A 296 17.62 40.49 4.52
C GLY A 296 16.58 39.48 5.00
N ILE A 297 16.39 38.37 4.28
CA ILE A 297 15.46 37.30 4.67
C ILE A 297 16.27 36.25 5.44
N GLU A 298 16.06 36.14 6.75
CA GLU A 298 16.84 35.21 7.58
C GLU A 298 16.45 33.74 7.32
N PRO A 299 17.40 32.86 6.96
CA PRO A 299 17.16 31.43 6.80
C PRO A 299 16.64 30.78 8.08
N ASP A 300 15.59 29.96 7.95
CA ASP A 300 14.98 29.27 9.08
C ASP A 300 15.48 27.82 9.23
N VAL A 301 14.99 27.12 10.24
CA VAL A 301 15.31 25.70 10.50
C VAL A 301 15.12 24.84 9.24
N THR A 302 14.11 25.14 8.43
CA THR A 302 13.81 24.40 7.21
C THR A 302 14.87 24.67 6.14
N SER A 303 15.27 25.93 5.93
CA SER A 303 16.35 26.31 5.00
C SER A 303 17.63 25.55 5.29
N TYR A 304 18.07 25.56 6.55
CA TYR A 304 19.26 24.82 6.98
C TYR A 304 19.10 23.31 6.80
N SER A 305 17.94 22.76 7.15
CA SER A 305 17.69 21.31 7.04
C SER A 305 17.71 20.82 5.59
N ILE A 306 17.19 21.61 4.63
CA ILE A 306 17.25 21.29 3.19
C ILE A 306 18.72 21.20 2.73
N VAL A 307 19.53 22.20 3.08
CA VAL A 307 20.94 22.27 2.69
C VAL A 307 21.74 21.13 3.32
N LEU A 308 21.57 20.87 4.61
CA LEU A 308 22.20 19.74 5.31
C LEU A 308 21.85 18.39 4.69
N HIS A 309 20.59 18.20 4.28
CA HIS A 309 20.16 16.97 3.63
C HIS A 309 20.85 16.76 2.26
N VAL A 310 21.12 17.83 1.50
CA VAL A 310 21.89 17.72 0.26
C VAL A 310 23.35 17.41 0.51
N TYR A 311 23.99 18.05 1.49
CA TYR A 311 25.38 17.75 1.83
C TYR A 311 25.56 16.31 2.30
N SER A 312 24.57 15.80 3.06
CA SER A 312 24.49 14.40 3.47
C SER A 312 24.42 13.44 2.29
N ARG A 313 23.59 13.74 1.27
CA ARG A 313 23.50 12.91 0.05
C ARG A 313 24.74 13.01 -0.85
N ALA A 314 25.45 14.13 -0.78
CA ALA A 314 26.68 14.38 -1.52
C ALA A 314 27.94 13.85 -0.81
N HIS A 315 27.79 13.24 0.37
CA HIS A 315 28.91 12.74 1.19
C HIS A 315 29.97 13.82 1.48
N LYS A 316 29.52 15.05 1.82
CA LYS A 316 30.40 16.19 2.18
C LYS A 316 30.29 16.49 3.68
N PRO A 317 31.06 15.80 4.54
CA PRO A 317 30.92 15.90 6.00
C PRO A 317 31.36 17.26 6.55
N GLU A 318 32.43 17.86 6.01
CA GLU A 318 32.89 19.18 6.47
C GLU A 318 31.83 20.27 6.25
N LEU A 319 31.22 20.30 5.06
CA LEU A 319 30.13 21.24 4.76
C LEU A 319 28.92 21.05 5.69
N CYS A 320 28.64 19.81 6.10
CA CYS A 320 27.57 19.53 7.07
C CYS A 320 27.89 20.12 8.45
N LEU A 321 29.11 19.90 8.94
CA LEU A 321 29.56 20.38 10.24
C LEU A 321 29.61 21.91 10.28
N ASP A 322 30.16 22.54 9.25
CA ASP A 322 30.23 24.00 9.12
C ASP A 322 28.83 24.62 9.09
N LYS A 323 27.91 24.06 8.30
CA LYS A 323 26.54 24.57 8.19
C LYS A 323 25.76 24.38 9.49
N LEU A 324 25.98 23.28 10.21
CA LEU A 324 25.38 23.05 11.53
C LEU A 324 25.94 24.02 12.58
N LYS A 325 27.24 24.30 12.55
CA LYS A 325 27.87 25.30 13.42
C LYS A 325 27.33 26.69 13.13
N MET A 326 27.17 27.04 11.85
CA MET A 326 26.55 28.30 11.43
C MET A 326 25.11 28.43 11.98
N MET A 327 24.30 27.37 11.84
CA MET A 327 22.93 27.32 12.38
C MET A 327 22.90 27.62 13.88
N LYS A 328 23.77 26.98 14.67
CA LYS A 328 23.90 27.19 16.12
C LYS A 328 24.39 28.60 16.46
N SER A 329 25.39 29.13 15.74
CA SER A 329 25.94 30.46 15.99
C SER A 329 24.93 31.59 15.78
N ARG A 330 23.90 31.36 14.95
CA ARG A 330 22.79 32.29 14.74
C ARG A 330 21.63 32.12 15.74
N GLY A 331 21.80 31.26 16.75
CA GLY A 331 20.76 30.97 17.73
C GLY A 331 19.60 30.13 17.19
N ILE A 332 19.77 29.50 16.02
CA ILE A 332 18.75 28.62 15.44
C ILE A 332 18.96 27.21 16.01
N CYS A 333 18.05 26.75 16.86
CA CYS A 333 18.15 25.44 17.48
C CYS A 333 18.03 24.31 16.44
N PRO A 334 19.04 23.44 16.29
CA PRO A 334 18.95 22.30 15.39
C PRO A 334 17.88 21.31 15.84
N THR A 335 17.16 20.75 14.87
CA THR A 335 16.11 19.75 15.14
C THR A 335 16.64 18.33 14.96
N VAL A 336 15.82 17.34 15.31
CA VAL A 336 16.09 15.92 15.02
C VAL A 336 16.47 15.70 13.56
N VAL A 337 15.80 16.38 12.61
CA VAL A 337 16.05 16.22 11.17
C VAL A 337 17.43 16.79 10.79
N SER A 338 17.79 17.95 11.36
CA SER A 338 19.08 18.60 11.12
C SER A 338 20.22 17.74 11.64
N TYR A 339 20.17 17.30 12.90
CA TYR A 339 21.15 16.38 13.49
C TYR A 339 21.24 15.06 12.72
N THR A 340 20.11 14.41 12.45
CA THR A 340 20.08 13.12 11.75
C THR A 340 20.68 13.22 10.35
N SER A 341 20.55 14.36 9.65
CA SER A 341 21.16 14.56 8.34
C SER A 341 22.69 14.60 8.41
N VAL A 342 23.24 15.28 9.41
CA VAL A 342 24.70 15.35 9.64
C VAL A 342 25.24 14.00 10.11
N VAL A 343 24.59 13.36 11.08
CA VAL A 343 24.92 11.99 11.54
C VAL A 343 24.93 11.02 10.37
N LYS A 344 23.89 11.05 9.51
CA LYS A 344 23.85 10.22 8.30
C LYS A 344 25.05 10.46 7.37
N CYS A 345 25.45 11.72 7.18
CA CYS A 345 26.61 12.05 6.36
C CYS A 345 27.88 11.45 6.96
N LEU A 346 28.15 11.74 8.24
CA LEU A 346 29.33 11.27 8.96
C LEU A 346 29.43 9.75 8.94
N CYS A 347 28.33 9.04 9.24
CA CYS A 347 28.28 7.58 9.17
C CYS A 347 28.62 7.08 7.76
N SER A 348 28.00 7.65 6.72
CA SER A 348 28.23 7.21 5.34
C SER A 348 29.64 7.53 4.80
N CYS A 349 30.31 8.53 5.37
CA CYS A 349 31.72 8.85 5.10
C CYS A 349 32.67 8.08 6.02
N GLY A 350 32.13 7.25 6.91
CA GLY A 350 32.88 6.39 7.80
C GLY A 350 33.46 7.04 9.06
N ARG A 351 33.10 8.30 9.35
CA ARG A 351 33.48 9.06 10.54
C ARG A 351 32.50 8.76 11.69
N ILE A 352 32.56 7.52 12.20
CA ILE A 352 31.57 7.01 13.17
C ILE A 352 31.74 7.69 14.53
N GLU A 353 32.97 7.92 14.94
CA GLU A 353 33.32 8.51 16.24
C GLU A 353 32.74 9.93 16.34
N ASP A 354 32.92 10.74 15.29
CA ASP A 354 32.34 12.08 15.21
C ASP A 354 30.80 12.05 15.18
N ALA A 355 30.22 11.02 14.56
CA ALA A 355 28.77 10.84 14.54
C ALA A 355 28.23 10.49 15.94
N GLU A 356 28.94 9.67 16.72
CA GLU A 356 28.59 9.34 18.10
C GLU A 356 28.72 10.56 19.02
N GLU A 357 29.79 11.35 18.88
CA GLU A 357 29.95 12.62 19.59
C GLU A 357 28.79 13.57 19.29
N LEU A 358 28.40 13.69 18.02
CA LEU A 358 27.28 14.54 17.61
C LEU A 358 25.93 14.05 18.18
N VAL A 359 25.74 12.75 18.35
CA VAL A 359 24.54 12.19 19.03
C VAL A 359 24.56 12.52 20.52
N ASN A 360 25.72 12.46 21.18
CA ASN A 360 25.83 12.87 22.58
C ASN A 360 25.55 14.37 22.74
N GLU A 361 26.05 15.20 21.81
CA GLU A 361 25.75 16.63 21.76
C GLU A 361 24.25 16.91 21.55
N MET A 362 23.61 16.14 20.65
CA MET A 362 22.17 16.20 20.41
C MET A 362 21.37 15.95 21.70
N VAL A 363 21.75 14.92 22.48
CA VAL A 363 21.15 14.62 23.79
C VAL A 363 21.43 15.72 24.81
N GLY A 364 22.67 16.22 24.88
CA GLY A 364 23.06 17.31 25.78
C GLY A 364 22.28 18.61 25.52
N ASN A 365 21.91 18.87 24.26
CA ASN A 365 21.08 20.00 23.86
C ASN A 365 19.56 19.73 24.04
N GLY A 366 19.17 18.64 24.70
CA GLY A 366 17.77 18.30 24.98
C GLY A 366 16.98 17.77 23.79
N VAL A 367 17.65 17.40 22.69
CA VAL A 367 17.00 16.82 21.51
C VAL A 367 17.13 15.29 21.57
N SER A 368 16.03 14.57 21.67
CA SER A 368 16.07 13.11 21.78
C SER A 368 16.31 12.45 20.41
N PRO A 369 17.35 11.59 20.26
CA PRO A 369 17.57 10.81 19.05
C PRO A 369 16.38 9.92 18.71
N THR A 370 16.10 9.74 17.43
CA THR A 370 14.99 8.87 16.97
C THR A 370 15.53 7.57 16.39
N ALA A 371 14.64 6.60 16.16
CA ALA A 371 14.99 5.38 15.42
C ALA A 371 15.70 5.69 14.08
N ALA A 372 15.34 6.78 13.38
CA ALA A 372 16.00 7.17 12.13
C ALA A 372 17.48 7.57 12.34
N THR A 373 17.80 8.20 13.47
CA THR A 373 19.17 8.58 13.85
C THR A 373 20.03 7.33 14.07
N TYR A 374 19.55 6.38 14.88
CA TYR A 374 20.25 5.11 15.12
C TYR A 374 20.38 4.22 13.87
N ASN A 375 19.36 4.22 13.01
CA ASN A 375 19.37 3.49 11.74
C ASN A 375 20.50 3.94 10.79
N CYS A 376 21.04 5.16 10.95
CA CYS A 376 22.19 5.60 10.18
C CYS A 376 23.46 4.80 10.55
N PHE A 377 23.68 4.53 11.83
CA PHE A 377 24.78 3.71 12.31
C PHE A 377 24.60 2.24 11.92
N PHE A 378 23.41 1.67 12.10
CA PHE A 378 23.19 0.25 11.76
C PHE A 378 23.42 -0.05 10.28
N LYS A 379 23.09 0.89 9.38
CA LYS A 379 23.40 0.75 7.95
C LYS A 379 24.90 0.71 7.68
N GLU A 380 25.68 1.56 8.36
CA GLU A 380 27.13 1.60 8.22
C GLU A 380 27.79 0.37 8.85
N TYR A 381 27.39 -0.02 10.06
CA TYR A 381 27.87 -1.24 10.72
C TYR A 381 27.56 -2.50 9.88
N ARG A 382 26.40 -2.53 9.20
CA ARG A 382 26.07 -3.59 8.24
C ARG A 382 27.07 -3.63 7.07
N GLY A 383 27.44 -2.48 6.51
CA GLY A 383 28.43 -2.39 5.43
C GLY A 383 29.82 -2.87 5.86
N ARG A 384 30.24 -2.48 7.07
CA ARG A 384 31.53 -2.88 7.67
C ARG A 384 31.57 -4.28 8.26
N LYS A 385 30.41 -4.96 8.36
CA LYS A 385 30.24 -6.24 9.06
C LYS A 385 30.59 -6.19 10.55
N ASP A 386 30.43 -5.04 11.18
CA ASP A 386 30.75 -4.81 12.60
C ASP A 386 29.56 -5.17 13.50
N ALA A 387 29.46 -6.46 13.85
CA ALA A 387 28.38 -7.00 14.66
C ALA A 387 28.35 -6.45 16.10
N ASP A 388 29.53 -6.27 16.70
CA ASP A 388 29.65 -6.01 18.13
C ASP A 388 29.27 -4.57 18.47
N ARG A 389 29.75 -3.59 17.68
CA ARG A 389 29.30 -2.20 17.83
C ARG A 389 27.81 -2.04 17.55
N ALA A 390 27.27 -2.75 16.55
CA ALA A 390 25.84 -2.73 16.27
C ALA A 390 25.01 -3.30 17.41
N LEU A 391 25.44 -4.40 18.04
CA LEU A 391 24.75 -4.99 19.18
C LEU A 391 24.79 -4.07 20.40
N ASN A 392 25.94 -3.46 20.68
CA ASN A 392 26.08 -2.51 21.79
C ASN A 392 25.17 -1.29 21.58
N LEU A 393 25.12 -0.74 20.35
CA LEU A 393 24.24 0.37 20.03
C LEU A 393 22.75 0.00 20.13
N TYR A 394 22.36 -1.21 19.70
CA TYR A 394 20.99 -1.70 19.86
C TYR A 394 20.61 -1.82 21.34
N ARG A 395 21.49 -2.35 22.19
CA ARG A 395 21.26 -2.41 23.64
C ARG A 395 21.16 -1.03 24.27
N LYS A 396 22.04 -0.10 23.88
CA LYS A 396 22.00 1.31 24.28
C LYS A 396 20.66 1.96 23.90
N MET A 397 20.21 1.75 22.66
CA MET A 397 18.91 2.25 22.17
C MET A 397 17.76 1.71 23.03
N ARG A 398 17.78 0.44 23.46
CA ARG A 398 16.75 -0.13 24.33
C ARG A 398 16.76 0.42 25.76
N GLN A 399 17.95 0.67 26.32
CA GLN A 399 18.11 1.05 27.71
C GLN A 399 17.97 2.56 27.95
N GLU A 400 18.54 3.38 27.06
CA GLU A 400 18.66 4.83 27.25
C GLU A 400 17.55 5.61 26.55
N SER A 401 16.91 5.06 25.52
CA SER A 401 15.89 5.78 24.78
C SER A 401 14.49 5.42 25.27
N GLN A 402 13.67 6.45 25.53
CA GLN A 402 12.22 6.29 25.71
C GLN A 402 11.51 5.82 24.41
N GLN A 403 12.25 5.54 23.33
CA GLN A 403 11.74 5.19 22.02
C GLN A 403 12.02 3.73 21.67
N LEU A 404 10.94 2.96 21.52
CA LEU A 404 11.03 1.58 21.05
C LEU A 404 11.60 1.52 19.61
N PRO A 405 12.41 0.50 19.28
CA PRO A 405 12.83 0.28 17.91
C PRO A 405 11.63 0.15 16.97
N SER A 406 11.73 0.75 15.79
CA SER A 406 10.71 0.60 14.75
C SER A 406 10.86 -0.74 14.03
N VAL A 407 9.80 -1.23 13.39
CA VAL A 407 9.82 -2.43 12.51
C VAL A 407 10.97 -2.33 11.49
N TYR A 408 11.19 -1.16 10.90
CA TYR A 408 12.30 -0.90 9.99
C TYR A 408 13.69 -1.10 10.63
N THR A 409 13.83 -0.72 11.91
CA THR A 409 15.08 -0.89 12.68
C THR A 409 15.36 -2.37 12.92
N TYR A 410 14.35 -3.12 13.35
CA TYR A 410 14.43 -4.58 13.49
C TYR A 410 14.83 -5.25 12.18
N ASN A 411 14.22 -4.86 11.06
CA ASN A 411 14.54 -5.43 9.74
C ASN A 411 16.00 -5.17 9.33
N ILE A 412 16.56 -3.98 9.61
CA ILE A 412 17.99 -3.72 9.35
C ILE A 412 18.86 -4.67 10.17
N LEU A 413 18.58 -4.82 11.47
CA LEU A 413 19.38 -5.63 12.38
C LEU A 413 19.28 -7.12 12.04
N VAL A 414 18.07 -7.65 11.84
CA VAL A 414 17.82 -9.04 11.43
C VAL A 414 18.56 -9.34 10.13
N GLY A 415 18.37 -8.50 9.10
CA GLY A 415 19.04 -8.67 7.81
C GLY A 415 20.57 -8.51 7.85
N MET A 416 21.13 -7.90 8.89
CA MET A 416 22.57 -7.82 9.14
C MET A 416 23.08 -9.07 9.86
N PHE A 417 22.49 -9.43 11.00
CA PHE A 417 22.95 -10.54 11.83
C PHE A 417 22.72 -11.92 11.17
N VAL A 418 21.69 -12.08 10.34
CA VAL A 418 21.53 -13.30 9.51
C VAL A 418 22.69 -13.43 8.51
N LYS A 419 23.09 -12.33 7.86
CA LYS A 419 24.22 -12.33 6.91
C LYS A 419 25.54 -12.68 7.60
N LEU A 420 25.72 -12.24 8.84
CA LEU A 420 26.88 -12.54 9.70
C LEU A 420 26.78 -13.90 10.43
N ASP A 421 25.73 -14.68 10.17
CA ASP A 421 25.47 -15.99 10.77
C ASP A 421 25.37 -16.00 12.31
N ARG A 422 24.97 -14.88 12.91
CA ARG A 422 24.78 -14.72 14.37
C ARG A 422 23.33 -15.02 14.77
N MET A 423 22.90 -16.27 14.62
CA MET A 423 21.49 -16.68 14.80
C MET A 423 20.94 -16.45 16.21
N GLU A 424 21.76 -16.57 17.24
CA GLU A 424 21.35 -16.30 18.63
C GLU A 424 20.87 -14.86 18.80
N ILE A 425 21.59 -13.91 18.19
CA ILE A 425 21.22 -12.49 18.20
C ILE A 425 19.98 -12.26 17.34
N VAL A 426 19.86 -12.93 16.18
CA VAL A 426 18.66 -12.83 15.33
C VAL A 426 17.42 -13.25 16.12
N LYS A 427 17.52 -14.33 16.90
CA LYS A 427 16.43 -14.80 17.75
C LYS A 427 16.09 -13.82 18.86
N GLU A 428 17.09 -13.29 19.57
CA GLU A 428 16.90 -12.22 20.58
C GLU A 428 16.12 -11.02 20.00
N ILE A 429 16.54 -10.54 18.82
CA ILE A 429 15.95 -9.39 18.14
C ILE A 429 14.53 -9.71 17.63
N TRP A 430 14.31 -10.94 17.13
CA TRP A 430 13.01 -11.39 16.64
C TRP A 430 11.98 -11.54 17.77
N ASP A 431 12.41 -12.07 18.91
CA ASP A 431 11.56 -12.21 20.09
C ASP A 431 11.22 -10.83 20.69
N ASP A 432 12.17 -9.90 20.71
CA ASP A 432 11.91 -8.49 21.08
C ASP A 432 10.92 -7.83 20.10
N MET A 433 11.05 -8.07 18.81
CA MET A 433 10.10 -7.59 17.80
C MET A 433 8.69 -8.14 18.02
N LYS A 434 8.56 -9.43 18.38
CA LYS A 434 7.27 -10.06 18.74
C LYS A 434 6.66 -9.46 20.00
N ALA A 435 7.48 -9.13 20.99
CA ALA A 435 7.05 -8.49 22.24
C ALA A 435 6.68 -7.02 22.05
N SER A 436 7.23 -6.36 21.02
CA SER A 436 6.88 -4.98 20.67
C SER A 436 5.44 -4.89 20.15
N GLY A 437 4.71 -3.82 20.47
CA GLY A 437 3.28 -3.66 20.14
C GLY A 437 2.91 -3.65 18.65
N GLY A 438 3.90 -3.72 17.73
CA GLY A 438 3.68 -3.84 16.28
C GLY A 438 3.85 -5.25 15.73
N GLY A 439 4.66 -6.10 16.37
CA GLY A 439 5.02 -7.43 15.85
C GLY A 439 5.77 -7.42 14.49
N PRO A 440 6.24 -8.58 14.02
CA PRO A 440 6.76 -8.73 12.66
C PRO A 440 5.66 -8.55 11.60
N ASP A 441 5.95 -7.78 10.56
CA ASP A 441 5.07 -7.58 9.40
C ASP A 441 5.46 -8.48 8.21
N LEU A 442 4.74 -8.35 7.09
CA LEU A 442 4.98 -9.15 5.89
C LEU A 442 6.44 -8.99 5.38
N ASP A 443 6.96 -7.77 5.37
CA ASP A 443 8.33 -7.48 4.92
C ASP A 443 9.37 -8.11 5.85
N SER A 444 9.09 -8.13 7.17
CA SER A 444 9.95 -8.74 8.19
C SER A 444 10.09 -10.25 7.98
N TYR A 445 8.96 -10.97 7.80
CA TYR A 445 8.98 -12.40 7.49
C TYR A 445 9.67 -12.69 6.17
N THR A 446 9.35 -11.90 5.13
CA THR A 446 9.96 -12.02 3.81
C THR A 446 11.48 -11.90 3.88
N LEU A 447 11.97 -10.87 4.57
CA LEU A 447 13.40 -10.65 4.76
C LEU A 447 14.08 -11.82 5.46
N LEU A 448 13.50 -12.29 6.58
CA LEU A 448 14.09 -13.37 7.37
C LEU A 448 14.09 -14.69 6.59
N ILE A 449 12.96 -15.06 5.98
CA ILE A 449 12.83 -16.29 5.18
C ILE A 449 13.84 -16.26 4.03
N HIS A 450 13.86 -15.19 3.22
CA HIS A 450 14.80 -15.08 2.11
C HIS A 450 16.26 -15.18 2.57
N SER A 451 16.61 -14.49 3.67
CA SER A 451 17.97 -14.51 4.22
C SER A 451 18.37 -15.90 4.76
N LEU A 452 17.43 -16.66 5.33
CA LEU A 452 17.66 -18.04 5.77
C LEU A 452 17.83 -18.99 4.57
N CYS A 453 17.06 -18.79 3.50
CA CYS A 453 17.20 -19.53 2.25
C CYS A 453 18.58 -19.34 1.61
N GLU A 454 19.08 -18.09 1.54
CA GLU A 454 20.44 -17.79 1.07
C GLU A 454 21.52 -18.55 1.87
N LYS A 455 21.27 -18.78 3.17
CA LYS A 455 22.14 -19.53 4.08
C LYS A 455 21.88 -21.04 4.09
N LYS A 456 20.95 -21.54 3.26
CA LYS A 456 20.51 -22.95 3.22
C LYS A 456 19.97 -23.47 4.56
N LYS A 457 19.41 -22.58 5.40
CA LYS A 457 18.76 -22.91 6.67
C LYS A 457 17.27 -23.15 6.46
N TRP A 458 16.98 -24.21 5.72
CA TRP A 458 15.65 -24.52 5.20
C TRP A 458 14.62 -24.81 6.29
N LYS A 459 15.04 -25.51 7.36
CA LYS A 459 14.15 -25.88 8.46
C LYS A 459 13.59 -24.65 9.18
N GLU A 460 14.45 -23.69 9.49
CA GLU A 460 14.08 -22.43 10.12
C GLU A 460 13.26 -21.56 9.16
N ALA A 461 13.64 -21.50 7.88
CA ALA A 461 12.87 -20.76 6.86
C ALA A 461 11.42 -21.27 6.77
N CYS A 462 11.22 -22.59 6.79
CA CYS A 462 9.90 -23.22 6.84
C CYS A 462 9.11 -22.84 8.08
N GLN A 463 9.74 -22.84 9.25
CA GLN A 463 9.08 -22.49 10.51
C GLN A 463 8.54 -21.05 10.46
N PHE A 464 9.35 -20.11 9.98
CA PHE A 464 8.91 -18.72 9.82
C PHE A 464 7.87 -18.55 8.70
N PHE A 465 7.95 -19.33 7.62
CA PHE A 465 6.93 -19.32 6.57
C PHE A 465 5.57 -19.81 7.08
N VAL A 466 5.55 -20.91 7.83
CA VAL A 466 4.31 -21.41 8.46
C VAL A 466 3.76 -20.39 9.45
N GLU A 467 4.60 -19.82 10.31
CA GLU A 467 4.18 -18.78 11.26
C GLU A 467 3.59 -17.55 10.53
N MET A 468 4.16 -17.16 9.39
CA MET A 468 3.66 -16.05 8.57
C MET A 468 2.22 -16.33 8.08
N ILE A 469 1.96 -17.53 7.58
CA ILE A 469 0.63 -17.94 7.09
C ILE A 469 -0.38 -18.05 8.24
N GLU A 470 0.00 -18.62 9.38
CA GLU A 470 -0.85 -18.72 10.58
C GLU A 470 -1.29 -17.34 11.10
N ARG A 471 -0.48 -16.30 10.89
CA ARG A 471 -0.83 -14.90 11.21
C ARG A 471 -1.69 -14.20 10.16
N GLY A 472 -2.07 -14.88 9.07
CA GLY A 472 -2.85 -14.30 7.98
C GLY A 472 -2.05 -13.34 7.07
N LEU A 473 -0.72 -13.36 7.17
CA LEU A 473 0.16 -12.59 6.29
C LEU A 473 0.44 -13.42 5.04
N LEU A 474 -0.11 -13.00 3.90
CA LEU A 474 0.08 -13.69 2.63
C LEU A 474 1.10 -12.96 1.76
N PRO A 475 2.03 -13.68 1.10
CA PRO A 475 3.00 -13.06 0.21
C PRO A 475 2.30 -12.42 -1.00
N GLN A 476 2.70 -11.21 -1.36
CA GLN A 476 2.15 -10.52 -2.53
C GLN A 476 2.79 -11.08 -3.80
N LYS A 477 2.02 -11.88 -4.55
CA LYS A 477 2.48 -12.66 -5.73
C LYS A 477 3.50 -13.73 -5.34
N GLY A 478 3.63 -14.80 -6.13
CA GLY A 478 4.50 -15.95 -5.85
C GLY A 478 6.01 -15.67 -5.76
N GLU A 479 6.43 -14.40 -5.65
CA GLU A 479 7.81 -13.93 -5.65
C GLU A 479 8.63 -14.38 -4.42
N LEU A 480 7.98 -14.72 -3.29
CA LEU A 480 8.68 -15.25 -2.11
C LEU A 480 9.16 -16.69 -2.26
N VAL A 481 8.56 -17.45 -3.19
CA VAL A 481 8.77 -18.90 -3.29
C VAL A 481 9.64 -19.17 -4.51
N SER A 482 10.94 -18.86 -4.37
CA SER A 482 11.91 -19.22 -5.40
C SER A 482 11.96 -20.74 -5.61
N ASP A 483 12.28 -21.18 -6.83
CA ASP A 483 12.44 -22.61 -7.12
C ASP A 483 13.49 -23.27 -6.21
N ASP A 484 14.55 -22.53 -5.84
CA ASP A 484 15.58 -23.02 -4.92
C ASP A 484 15.04 -23.24 -3.50
N LEU A 485 14.13 -22.38 -3.05
CA LEU A 485 13.44 -22.57 -1.78
C LEU A 485 12.55 -23.82 -1.84
N VAL A 486 11.73 -23.97 -2.87
CA VAL A 486 10.84 -25.16 -2.98
C VAL A 486 11.66 -26.45 -2.99
N VAL A 487 12.74 -26.50 -3.78
CA VAL A 487 13.62 -27.67 -3.83
C VAL A 487 14.33 -27.92 -2.50
N GLY A 488 14.78 -26.86 -1.80
CA GLY A 488 15.34 -26.97 -0.45
C GLY A 488 14.34 -27.51 0.58
N ILE A 489 13.07 -27.09 0.50
CA ILE A 489 11.99 -27.62 1.34
C ILE A 489 11.75 -29.10 1.07
N ILE A 490 11.71 -29.50 -0.20
CA ILE A 490 11.56 -30.90 -0.59
C ILE A 490 12.75 -31.71 -0.04
N ASP A 491 13.99 -31.23 -0.20
CA ASP A 491 15.19 -31.91 0.33
C ASP A 491 15.08 -32.17 1.85
N GLU A 492 14.71 -31.16 2.64
CA GLU A 492 14.50 -31.33 4.08
C GLU A 492 13.33 -32.27 4.42
N ALA A 493 12.22 -32.18 3.68
CA ALA A 493 11.06 -33.06 3.90
C ALA A 493 11.42 -34.52 3.66
N LEU A 494 12.22 -34.78 2.62
CA LEU A 494 12.73 -36.11 2.27
C LEU A 494 13.72 -36.68 3.30
N LYS A 495 14.22 -35.90 4.27
CA LYS A 495 15.04 -36.41 5.39
C LYS A 495 14.18 -37.03 6.49
N LYS A 496 12.86 -36.81 6.49
CA LYS A 496 11.95 -37.35 7.51
C LYS A 496 11.81 -38.87 7.36
N PRO A 497 11.68 -39.63 8.47
CA PRO A 497 11.48 -41.08 8.43
C PRO A 497 10.27 -41.52 7.59
N SER A 498 9.24 -40.69 7.47
CA SER A 498 8.04 -40.95 6.66
C SER A 498 8.32 -41.15 5.17
N CYS A 499 9.43 -40.62 4.65
CA CYS A 499 9.80 -40.69 3.23
C CYS A 499 10.73 -41.87 2.91
N GLN A 500 11.09 -42.70 3.88
CA GLN A 500 11.98 -43.86 3.66
C GLN A 500 11.41 -44.87 2.67
N LYS A 501 10.09 -44.97 2.56
CA LYS A 501 9.40 -45.87 1.63
C LYS A 501 9.19 -45.27 0.24
N GLY A 502 9.72 -44.08 -0.01
CA GLY A 502 9.46 -43.28 -1.21
C GLY A 502 8.57 -42.08 -0.91
N PHE A 503 8.30 -41.29 -1.95
CA PHE A 503 7.52 -40.07 -1.89
C PHE A 503 6.79 -39.82 -3.21
N ILE A 504 5.72 -39.05 -3.16
CA ILE A 504 4.98 -38.58 -4.32
C ILE A 504 4.96 -37.06 -4.26
N LEU A 505 5.33 -36.41 -5.36
CA LEU A 505 5.19 -34.97 -5.53
C LEU A 505 3.95 -34.69 -6.36
N ASP A 506 2.99 -33.99 -5.76
CA ASP A 506 1.79 -33.52 -6.44
C ASP A 506 1.88 -32.00 -6.63
N GLY A 507 1.63 -31.53 -7.85
CA GLY A 507 1.67 -30.12 -8.20
C GLY A 507 3.07 -29.49 -8.29
N PHE A 508 4.16 -30.26 -8.27
CA PHE A 508 5.55 -29.84 -8.54
C PHE A 508 6.34 -31.00 -9.18
N PRO A 509 7.22 -30.74 -10.17
CA PRO A 509 7.55 -29.45 -10.79
C PRO A 509 6.46 -28.97 -11.76
N ARG A 510 6.26 -27.65 -11.85
CA ARG A 510 5.36 -27.00 -12.82
C ARG A 510 6.11 -26.41 -14.01
N THR A 511 7.41 -26.15 -13.86
CA THR A 511 8.29 -25.62 -14.90
C THR A 511 9.44 -26.56 -15.23
N VAL A 512 9.99 -26.46 -16.45
CA VAL A 512 11.19 -27.23 -16.84
C VAL A 512 12.38 -26.86 -15.94
N ALA A 513 12.52 -25.58 -15.58
CA ALA A 513 13.56 -25.14 -14.65
C ALA A 513 13.40 -25.78 -13.27
N GLN A 514 12.17 -25.91 -12.76
CA GLN A 514 11.88 -26.63 -11.52
C GLN A 514 12.22 -28.13 -11.63
N ALA A 515 11.91 -28.76 -12.77
CA ALA A 515 12.22 -30.16 -13.02
C ALA A 515 13.74 -30.41 -13.05
N GLN A 516 14.50 -29.55 -13.72
CA GLN A 516 15.96 -29.60 -13.73
C GLN A 516 16.54 -29.47 -12.32
N LYS A 517 16.09 -28.47 -11.54
CA LYS A 517 16.55 -28.29 -10.15
C LYS A 517 16.17 -29.45 -9.23
N LEU A 518 15.00 -30.05 -9.42
CA LEU A 518 14.58 -31.24 -8.69
C LEU A 518 15.51 -32.42 -8.98
N ASP A 519 15.79 -32.69 -10.26
CA ASP A 519 16.69 -33.75 -10.68
C ASP A 519 18.11 -33.55 -10.12
N GLU A 520 18.66 -32.34 -10.22
CA GLU A 520 19.97 -32.00 -9.66
C GLU A 520 20.04 -32.22 -8.14
N MET A 521 18.96 -31.91 -7.41
CA MET A 521 18.88 -32.14 -5.96
C MET A 521 18.82 -33.63 -5.64
N LEU A 522 18.00 -34.40 -6.36
CA LEU A 522 17.88 -35.84 -6.18
C LEU A 522 19.19 -36.56 -6.52
N GLU A 523 19.86 -36.17 -7.60
CA GLU A 523 21.15 -36.74 -8.02
C GLU A 523 22.23 -36.57 -6.95
N LYS A 524 22.30 -35.40 -6.31
CA LYS A 524 23.21 -35.15 -5.17
C LYS A 524 22.96 -36.08 -3.98
N ARG A 525 21.76 -36.65 -3.86
CA ARG A 525 21.38 -37.63 -2.83
C ARG A 525 21.58 -39.08 -3.30
N GLY A 526 21.97 -39.31 -4.54
CA GLY A 526 21.95 -40.63 -5.16
C GLY A 526 20.54 -41.16 -5.42
N ALA A 527 19.55 -40.26 -5.57
CA ALA A 527 18.18 -40.58 -5.90
C ALA A 527 17.82 -40.04 -7.30
N LYS A 528 16.68 -40.46 -7.84
CA LYS A 528 16.13 -39.94 -9.10
C LYS A 528 14.61 -39.98 -9.06
N VAL A 529 13.95 -39.27 -9.97
CA VAL A 529 12.53 -39.49 -10.24
C VAL A 529 12.39 -40.83 -10.97
N ASP A 530 11.69 -41.78 -10.35
CA ASP A 530 11.52 -43.13 -10.93
C ASP A 530 10.47 -43.16 -12.03
N LYS A 531 9.34 -42.47 -11.83
CA LYS A 531 8.19 -42.42 -12.74
C LYS A 531 7.51 -41.06 -12.70
N VAL A 532 6.97 -40.65 -13.84
CA VAL A 532 6.05 -39.51 -13.97
C VAL A 532 4.72 -40.03 -14.49
N LEU A 533 3.68 -39.92 -13.66
CA LEU A 533 2.34 -40.38 -14.02
C LEU A 533 1.60 -39.26 -14.76
N ASN A 534 1.41 -39.43 -16.07
CA ASN A 534 0.67 -38.47 -16.90
C ASN A 534 -0.77 -38.97 -17.13
N PHE A 535 -1.73 -38.27 -16.56
CA PHE A 535 -3.16 -38.53 -16.74
C PHE A 535 -3.69 -37.72 -17.91
N ALA A 536 -3.49 -38.22 -19.13
CA ALA A 536 -4.02 -37.59 -20.34
C ALA A 536 -5.53 -37.85 -20.46
N ILE A 537 -6.30 -36.81 -20.75
CA ILE A 537 -7.75 -36.88 -20.97
C ILE A 537 -8.03 -36.27 -22.34
N ASP A 538 -8.82 -36.98 -23.15
CA ASP A 538 -9.31 -36.46 -24.42
C ASP A 538 -10.25 -35.27 -24.18
N ASP A 539 -10.10 -34.20 -24.98
CA ASP A 539 -10.91 -32.98 -24.89
C ASP A 539 -12.42 -33.27 -24.95
N ALA A 540 -12.84 -34.25 -25.75
CA ALA A 540 -14.25 -34.63 -25.84
C ALA A 540 -14.78 -35.21 -24.52
N VAL A 541 -13.93 -35.94 -23.79
CA VAL A 541 -14.26 -36.47 -22.45
C VAL A 541 -14.28 -35.34 -21.42
N LEU A 542 -13.36 -34.36 -21.53
CA LEU A 542 -13.35 -33.19 -20.66
C LEU A 542 -14.60 -32.33 -20.87
N GLU A 543 -15.03 -32.16 -22.12
CA GLU A 543 -16.25 -31.46 -22.50
C GLU A 543 -17.49 -32.14 -21.93
N GLU A 544 -17.62 -33.45 -22.08
CA GLU A 544 -18.72 -34.21 -21.48
C GLU A 544 -18.73 -34.05 -19.94
N ARG A 545 -17.55 -34.11 -19.30
CA ARG A 545 -17.41 -34.02 -17.84
C ARG A 545 -17.74 -32.64 -17.26
N ILE A 546 -17.41 -31.57 -17.97
CA ILE A 546 -17.64 -30.19 -17.49
C ILE A 546 -19.07 -29.75 -17.78
N THR A 547 -19.59 -30.00 -18.99
CA THR A 547 -20.95 -29.61 -19.37
C THR A 547 -22.03 -30.42 -18.63
N GLY A 548 -21.70 -31.64 -18.24
CA GLY A 548 -22.57 -32.48 -17.41
C GLY A 548 -22.53 -32.17 -15.92
N ARG A 549 -21.70 -31.22 -15.46
CA ARG A 549 -21.50 -30.91 -14.03
C ARG A 549 -22.64 -30.06 -13.45
N TRP A 550 -23.15 -30.50 -12.30
CA TRP A 550 -24.14 -29.78 -11.50
C TRP A 550 -23.62 -29.59 -10.09
N ILE A 551 -23.91 -28.46 -9.46
CA ILE A 551 -23.41 -28.15 -8.12
C ILE A 551 -24.57 -27.70 -7.24
N HIS A 552 -24.61 -28.22 -6.03
CA HIS A 552 -25.48 -27.72 -4.98
C HIS A 552 -24.83 -26.47 -4.34
N PRO A 553 -25.39 -25.26 -4.49
CA PRO A 553 -24.73 -24.01 -4.07
C PRO A 553 -24.36 -23.98 -2.59
N THR A 554 -25.24 -24.51 -1.75
CA THR A 554 -25.14 -24.43 -0.28
C THR A 554 -24.11 -25.39 0.29
N SER A 555 -23.93 -26.58 -0.30
CA SER A 555 -23.03 -27.62 0.22
C SER A 555 -21.74 -27.81 -0.57
N GLY A 556 -21.66 -27.26 -1.79
CA GLY A 556 -20.55 -27.49 -2.71
C GLY A 556 -20.50 -28.90 -3.31
N ARG A 557 -21.51 -29.76 -3.03
CA ARG A 557 -21.60 -31.10 -3.61
C ARG A 557 -21.72 -31.03 -5.13
N THR A 558 -21.01 -31.92 -5.81
CA THR A 558 -20.98 -32.00 -7.27
C THR A 558 -21.70 -33.26 -7.74
N TYR A 559 -22.57 -33.09 -8.71
CA TYR A 559 -23.31 -34.13 -9.43
C TYR A 559 -22.93 -34.11 -10.90
N HIS A 560 -23.18 -35.20 -11.60
CA HIS A 560 -22.95 -35.28 -13.02
C HIS A 560 -24.06 -36.05 -13.73
N THR A 561 -24.60 -35.51 -14.82
CA THR A 561 -25.72 -36.10 -15.59
C THR A 561 -25.53 -37.59 -15.94
N LYS A 562 -24.31 -37.99 -16.32
CA LYS A 562 -23.93 -39.37 -16.66
C LYS A 562 -23.20 -40.15 -15.55
N PHE A 563 -22.12 -39.60 -14.98
CA PHE A 563 -21.22 -40.34 -14.09
C PHE A 563 -21.65 -40.40 -12.62
N ALA A 564 -22.48 -39.44 -12.18
CA ALA A 564 -22.99 -39.36 -10.81
C ALA A 564 -24.35 -38.62 -10.80
N PRO A 565 -25.38 -39.20 -11.46
CA PRO A 565 -26.66 -38.50 -11.61
C PRO A 565 -27.36 -38.33 -10.27
N PRO A 566 -28.07 -37.21 -10.06
CA PRO A 566 -29.02 -37.13 -8.96
C PRO A 566 -30.13 -38.17 -9.17
N LYS A 567 -30.74 -38.64 -8.08
CA LYS A 567 -31.86 -39.60 -8.14
C LYS A 567 -33.10 -38.96 -8.78
N VAL A 568 -33.31 -37.67 -8.54
CA VAL A 568 -34.33 -36.83 -9.14
C VAL A 568 -33.60 -35.73 -9.94
N PRO A 569 -33.86 -35.60 -11.24
CA PRO A 569 -33.18 -34.62 -12.08
C PRO A 569 -33.27 -33.19 -11.52
N GLY A 570 -32.11 -32.53 -11.41
CA GLY A 570 -32.03 -31.11 -11.05
C GLY A 570 -32.13 -30.79 -9.56
N VAL A 571 -32.16 -31.78 -8.66
CA VAL A 571 -32.25 -31.56 -7.21
C VAL A 571 -31.22 -32.38 -6.43
N ASP A 572 -30.85 -31.90 -5.25
CA ASP A 572 -29.94 -32.59 -4.34
C ASP A 572 -30.66 -33.71 -3.55
N ASP A 573 -30.30 -34.96 -3.83
CA ASP A 573 -31.02 -36.14 -3.29
C ASP A 573 -30.25 -36.95 -2.23
N VAL A 574 -29.12 -36.44 -1.74
CA VAL A 574 -28.28 -37.23 -0.83
C VAL A 574 -28.76 -37.08 0.61
N ARG A 575 -29.30 -38.18 1.16
CA ARG A 575 -29.47 -38.37 2.61
C ARG A 575 -28.10 -38.56 3.25
N SER A 576 -27.70 -37.58 4.05
CA SER A 576 -26.70 -37.65 5.14
C SER A 576 -25.46 -38.52 4.87
N VAL A 577 -24.36 -37.88 4.44
CA VAL A 577 -23.03 -38.48 4.57
C VAL A 577 -22.26 -37.67 5.61
N ASN A 578 -21.77 -38.35 6.66
CA ASN A 578 -20.86 -37.76 7.64
C ASN A 578 -19.52 -37.47 6.96
N VAL A 579 -19.14 -36.21 6.89
CA VAL A 579 -17.80 -35.79 6.44
C VAL A 579 -16.99 -35.41 7.68
N TYR A 580 -15.94 -36.18 7.97
CA TYR A 580 -15.02 -35.87 9.06
C TYR A 580 -14.04 -34.76 8.62
N LEU A 581 -14.37 -33.50 8.93
CA LEU A 581 -13.45 -32.37 8.85
C LEU A 581 -13.06 -31.96 10.28
N SER A 582 -12.13 -32.72 10.87
CA SER A 582 -11.53 -32.48 12.20
C SER A 582 -12.46 -32.64 13.42
N PHE A 583 -11.84 -32.81 14.59
CA PHE A 583 -12.40 -33.39 15.82
C PHE A 583 -13.54 -32.63 16.53
N PHE A 584 -14.03 -31.47 16.04
CA PHE A 584 -14.89 -30.60 16.86
C PHE A 584 -16.12 -29.94 16.20
N VAL A 585 -16.53 -30.29 14.98
CA VAL A 585 -17.78 -29.72 14.40
C VAL A 585 -18.64 -30.80 13.75
N HIS A 586 -19.84 -31.02 14.30
CA HIS A 586 -20.86 -31.90 13.73
C HIS A 586 -21.87 -31.07 12.94
N ILE A 587 -21.83 -31.11 11.60
CA ILE A 587 -22.89 -30.51 10.77
C ILE A 587 -23.71 -31.64 10.14
N THR A 588 -24.94 -31.80 10.61
CA THR A 588 -25.93 -32.70 10.01
C THR A 588 -26.71 -31.94 8.95
N VAL A 589 -26.36 -32.10 7.66
CA VAL A 589 -27.14 -31.53 6.55
C VAL A 589 -28.25 -32.52 6.18
N LYS A 590 -29.51 -32.15 6.44
CA LYS A 590 -30.70 -32.86 5.95
C LYS A 590 -30.78 -32.76 4.42
N VAL A 591 -31.44 -33.73 3.79
CA VAL A 591 -31.85 -33.66 2.37
C VAL A 591 -32.57 -32.34 2.14
N THR A 592 -32.00 -31.46 1.32
CA THR A 592 -32.54 -30.12 1.13
C THR A 592 -33.64 -30.11 0.08
N GLY A 593 -33.61 -31.03 -0.90
CA GLY A 593 -34.49 -30.94 -2.07
C GLY A 593 -34.28 -29.63 -2.85
N GLU A 594 -33.15 -28.95 -2.60
CA GLU A 594 -32.79 -27.68 -3.20
C GLU A 594 -32.32 -27.90 -4.65
N PRO A 595 -32.57 -26.92 -5.54
CA PRO A 595 -32.21 -27.04 -6.94
C PRO A 595 -30.69 -27.05 -7.11
N LEU A 596 -30.20 -27.98 -7.93
CA LEU A 596 -28.83 -27.96 -8.42
C LEU A 596 -28.69 -26.87 -9.48
N ILE A 597 -27.54 -26.23 -9.54
CA ILE A 597 -27.22 -25.24 -10.58
C ILE A 597 -26.05 -25.70 -11.43
N GLN A 598 -26.08 -25.35 -12.71
CA GLN A 598 -24.90 -25.35 -13.54
C GLN A 598 -24.24 -23.97 -13.49
N ARG A 599 -22.91 -23.93 -13.46
CA ARG A 599 -22.19 -22.66 -13.53
C ARG A 599 -22.39 -22.08 -14.94
N LYS A 600 -22.48 -20.76 -15.04
CA LYS A 600 -22.56 -20.06 -16.35
C LYS A 600 -21.38 -20.40 -17.29
N ASP A 601 -20.27 -20.83 -16.70
CA ASP A 601 -19.04 -21.20 -17.39
C ASP A 601 -18.98 -22.67 -17.84
N ASP A 602 -19.89 -23.53 -17.37
CA ASP A 602 -19.90 -24.97 -17.66
C ASP A 602 -20.64 -25.24 -18.99
N THR A 603 -20.27 -24.49 -20.04
CA THR A 603 -20.83 -24.62 -21.40
C THR A 603 -19.75 -25.05 -22.39
N ALA A 604 -20.16 -25.79 -23.42
CA ALA A 604 -19.28 -26.24 -24.50
C ALA A 604 -18.51 -25.07 -25.15
N ALA A 605 -19.19 -23.94 -25.38
CA ALA A 605 -18.58 -22.75 -25.98
C ALA A 605 -17.48 -22.12 -25.10
N VAL A 606 -17.73 -21.97 -23.80
CA VAL A 606 -16.75 -21.41 -22.86
C VAL A 606 -15.58 -22.38 -22.67
N LEU A 607 -15.85 -23.67 -22.55
CA LEU A 607 -14.79 -24.67 -22.44
C LEU A 607 -13.92 -24.74 -23.69
N LYS A 608 -14.53 -24.74 -24.88
CA LYS A 608 -13.80 -24.74 -26.16
C LYS A 608 -12.85 -23.55 -26.26
N SER A 609 -13.29 -22.35 -25.89
CA SER A 609 -12.42 -21.17 -25.86
C SER A 609 -11.26 -21.30 -24.85
N ARG A 610 -11.46 -21.99 -23.73
CA ARG A 610 -10.43 -22.26 -22.71
C ARG A 610 -9.45 -23.33 -23.17
N LEU A 611 -9.92 -24.40 -23.82
CA LEU A 611 -9.10 -25.47 -24.40
C LEU A 611 -8.28 -24.95 -25.58
N GLU A 612 -8.87 -24.16 -26.47
CA GLU A 612 -8.14 -23.49 -27.56
C GLU A 612 -7.05 -22.56 -27.01
N ALA A 613 -7.35 -21.79 -25.96
CA ALA A 613 -6.36 -20.97 -25.29
C ALA A 613 -5.26 -21.80 -24.60
N PHE A 614 -5.62 -22.95 -24.00
CA PHE A 614 -4.69 -23.88 -23.37
C PHE A 614 -3.75 -24.51 -24.41
N HIS A 615 -4.29 -25.16 -25.45
CA HIS A 615 -3.52 -25.81 -26.52
C HIS A 615 -2.63 -24.83 -27.28
N LYS A 616 -3.15 -23.64 -27.61
CA LYS A 616 -2.35 -22.57 -28.23
C LYS A 616 -1.17 -22.11 -27.35
N GLN A 617 -1.25 -22.33 -26.04
CA GLN A 617 -0.20 -21.99 -25.07
C GLN A 617 0.67 -23.19 -24.67
N THR A 618 0.25 -24.43 -24.93
CA THR A 618 0.95 -25.67 -24.54
C THR A 618 1.52 -26.48 -25.70
N GLU A 619 1.14 -26.19 -26.95
CA GLU A 619 1.73 -26.82 -28.14
C GLU A 619 3.24 -26.51 -28.23
N PRO A 620 4.09 -27.53 -28.50
CA PRO A 620 5.53 -27.33 -28.58
C PRO A 620 5.84 -26.39 -29.75
N ILE A 621 6.49 -25.26 -29.44
CA ILE A 621 7.10 -24.40 -30.46
C ILE A 621 8.15 -25.24 -31.17
N ALA A 622 7.84 -25.70 -32.37
CA ALA A 622 8.83 -26.27 -33.27
C ALA A 622 9.97 -25.26 -33.41
N LEU A 623 11.20 -25.69 -33.14
CA LEU A 623 12.43 -24.91 -33.34
C LEU A 623 12.50 -24.41 -34.79
N ALA A 624 11.98 -23.21 -35.05
CA ALA A 624 12.38 -22.43 -36.22
C ALA A 624 13.76 -21.81 -35.93
N PRO A 625 14.69 -21.80 -36.90
CA PRO A 625 16.00 -21.18 -36.70
C PRO A 625 15.83 -19.69 -36.40
N SER A 626 16.62 -19.25 -35.42
CA SER A 626 16.63 -17.92 -34.83
C SER A 626 16.64 -16.77 -35.84
N ASP A 627 15.64 -15.90 -35.77
CA ASP A 627 15.87 -14.47 -35.97
C ASP A 627 16.01 -13.80 -34.60
N LYS A 628 17.12 -13.09 -34.45
CA LYS A 628 17.45 -12.33 -33.23
C LYS A 628 16.47 -11.17 -33.08
N ASP A 629 16.20 -10.82 -31.83
CA ASP A 629 15.46 -9.64 -31.37
C ASP A 629 13.94 -9.77 -31.27
N THR A 630 13.45 -10.58 -30.33
CA THR A 630 12.26 -10.25 -29.54
C THR A 630 12.18 -11.10 -28.28
N GLU A 631 12.23 -10.47 -27.11
CA GLU A 631 11.98 -11.15 -25.82
C GLU A 631 10.51 -11.59 -25.72
N PRO A 632 10.20 -12.88 -25.46
CA PRO A 632 8.82 -13.30 -25.26
C PRO A 632 8.34 -12.95 -23.85
N ARG A 633 7.20 -12.24 -23.79
CA ARG A 633 6.43 -12.03 -22.56
C ARG A 633 5.84 -13.37 -22.09
N VAL A 634 6.28 -13.84 -20.92
CA VAL A 634 5.79 -15.05 -20.27
C VAL A 634 4.39 -14.79 -19.68
N LEU A 635 3.39 -15.52 -20.18
CA LEU A 635 2.05 -15.65 -19.59
C LEU A 635 1.85 -17.12 -19.17
N ASP A 636 1.22 -17.30 -18.01
CA ASP A 636 1.53 -18.32 -17.00
C ASP A 636 0.82 -19.69 -17.17
N ILE A 637 0.49 -20.16 -18.38
CA ILE A 637 -0.41 -21.35 -18.55
C ILE A 637 0.15 -22.43 -19.52
N GLY A 638 1.32 -22.24 -20.13
CA GLY A 638 1.95 -23.21 -21.05
C GLY A 638 2.90 -24.26 -20.44
N ILE A 639 3.07 -24.29 -19.11
CA ILE A 639 4.34 -24.79 -18.52
C ILE A 639 4.35 -26.30 -18.23
N VAL A 640 3.19 -26.92 -17.93
CA VAL A 640 3.13 -28.34 -17.50
C VAL A 640 3.42 -29.33 -18.64
N ALA A 641 2.99 -29.02 -19.87
CA ALA A 641 3.25 -29.87 -21.04
C ALA A 641 4.77 -30.00 -21.32
N LEU A 642 5.50 -28.88 -21.17
CA LEU A 642 6.96 -28.86 -21.34
C LEU A 642 7.70 -29.69 -20.27
N VAL A 643 7.14 -29.82 -19.06
CA VAL A 643 7.69 -30.69 -18.01
C VAL A 643 7.52 -32.16 -18.37
N ILE A 644 6.35 -32.54 -18.91
CA ILE A 644 6.09 -33.91 -19.38
C ILE A 644 7.06 -34.25 -20.51
N ASP A 645 7.24 -33.37 -21.50
CA ASP A 645 8.20 -33.57 -22.59
C ASP A 645 9.65 -33.72 -22.08
N TYR A 646 10.03 -32.92 -21.09
CA TYR A 646 11.35 -33.01 -20.45
C TYR A 646 11.58 -34.40 -19.83
N TYR A 647 10.61 -34.95 -19.09
CA TYR A 647 10.72 -36.29 -18.52
C TYR A 647 10.46 -37.42 -19.53
N ALA A 648 9.72 -37.17 -20.62
CA ALA A 648 9.50 -38.14 -21.69
C ALA A 648 10.82 -38.47 -22.41
N LYS A 649 11.70 -37.46 -22.58
CA LYS A 649 13.09 -37.65 -23.09
C LYS A 649 13.93 -38.56 -22.20
N LYS A 650 13.57 -38.74 -20.92
CA LYS A 650 14.21 -39.65 -19.97
C LYS A 650 13.53 -41.02 -19.89
N SER A 651 12.48 -41.26 -20.69
CA SER A 651 11.73 -42.52 -20.76
C SER A 651 11.11 -42.98 -19.43
N ILE A 652 10.73 -42.03 -18.55
CA ILE A 652 10.10 -42.31 -17.25
C ILE A 652 8.63 -41.88 -17.17
N VAL A 653 8.07 -41.32 -18.25
CA VAL A 653 6.66 -40.91 -18.30
C VAL A 653 5.79 -42.12 -18.62
N ALA A 654 4.77 -42.34 -17.79
CA ALA A 654 3.74 -43.33 -18.02
C ALA A 654 2.40 -42.61 -18.27
N ASN A 655 1.86 -42.80 -19.47
CA ASN A 655 0.55 -42.28 -19.84
C ASN A 655 -0.54 -43.20 -19.31
N LEU A 656 -1.42 -42.67 -18.48
CA LEU A 656 -2.49 -43.41 -17.83
C LEU A 656 -3.86 -42.90 -18.30
N PRO A 657 -4.83 -43.81 -18.53
CA PRO A 657 -6.18 -43.41 -18.85
C PRO A 657 -6.82 -42.75 -17.62
N ALA A 658 -7.42 -41.58 -17.79
CA ALA A 658 -8.12 -40.86 -16.72
C ALA A 658 -9.64 -40.79 -16.93
N GLU A 659 -10.12 -41.34 -18.05
CA GLU A 659 -11.51 -41.54 -18.40
C GLU A 659 -12.16 -42.73 -17.66
N LYS A 660 -11.35 -43.71 -17.22
CA LYS A 660 -11.81 -44.93 -16.55
C LYS A 660 -12.27 -44.72 -15.10
N PRO A 661 -13.07 -45.63 -14.52
CA PRO A 661 -13.46 -45.57 -13.11
C PRO A 661 -12.25 -45.55 -12.15
N PRO A 662 -12.33 -44.89 -10.97
CA PRO A 662 -11.20 -44.75 -10.04
C PRO A 662 -10.51 -46.06 -9.66
N LYS A 663 -11.26 -47.16 -9.52
CA LYS A 663 -10.70 -48.48 -9.19
C LYS A 663 -9.79 -49.03 -10.30
N GLU A 664 -10.18 -48.84 -11.56
CA GLU A 664 -9.40 -49.28 -12.72
C GLU A 664 -8.15 -48.41 -12.88
N VAL A 665 -8.30 -47.08 -12.76
CA VAL A 665 -7.16 -46.16 -12.78
C VAL A 665 -6.16 -46.49 -11.66
N THR A 666 -6.65 -46.78 -10.46
CA THR A 666 -5.80 -47.22 -9.33
C THR A 666 -5.02 -48.49 -9.66
N THR A 667 -5.67 -49.45 -10.32
CA THR A 667 -5.02 -50.70 -10.73
C THR A 667 -3.92 -50.45 -11.77
N GLU A 668 -4.16 -49.57 -12.74
CA GLU A 668 -3.15 -49.19 -13.75
C GLU A 668 -1.99 -48.40 -13.14
N VAL A 669 -2.26 -47.48 -12.22
CA VAL A 669 -1.21 -46.78 -11.45
C VAL A 669 -0.33 -47.78 -10.70
N GLN A 670 -0.94 -48.75 -10.01
CA GLN A 670 -0.20 -49.78 -9.27
C GLN A 670 0.70 -50.61 -10.20
N LYS A 671 0.20 -51.00 -11.38
CA LYS A 671 1.02 -51.73 -12.38
C LYS A 671 2.26 -50.92 -12.79
N VAL A 672 2.09 -49.63 -13.07
CA VAL A 672 3.18 -48.73 -13.48
C VAL A 672 4.20 -48.51 -12.37
N LEU A 673 3.76 -48.40 -11.11
CA LEU A 673 4.65 -48.22 -9.96
C LEU A 673 5.41 -49.51 -9.59
N LEU A 674 4.90 -50.67 -9.97
CA LEU A 674 5.54 -51.98 -9.74
C LEU A 674 6.48 -52.42 -10.87
N SER A 675 6.45 -51.73 -12.02
CA SER A 675 7.30 -51.96 -13.21
C SER A 675 8.48 -51.00 -13.29
#